data_AF-A0A7L1FFL5-F1
#
_entry.id   AF-A0A7L1FFL5-F1
#
_cell.length_a   1.000
_cell.length_b   1.000
_cell.length_c   1.000
_cell.angle_alpha   90.00
_cell.angle_beta   90.00
_cell.angle_gamma   90.00
#
_symmetry.space_group_name_H-M   'P 1'
#
loop_
_entity.id
_entity.type
_entity.pdbx_description
1 polymer ?
#
loop_
_entity_poly.entity_id
_entity_poly.type
_entity_poly.pdbx_seq_one_letter_code
_entity_poly.pdbx_strand_id
1 'polypeptide(L)'
;GSLVAAVLAPSGRLDKEHLGARVGRLSHRGEVCTMINKKYGEFLPSMQSAEELVAQVDGLAKNIDLLKAGIENEVQRDLNVAVAEFTELKQQLERDTLVLSVLKKLQECDTAIKECNSALLEKQYVTAAQQLEKARSSLRSLESRRGFELKILKALGTELTVQTQNIIYHLGEEWQKLIVWKLPPSKGSSSLEAVVLSELHLHTVPPQDEDTAVPPVAAVLQALAVLGELHSKLKDFGQLLLQYILKPLISHPSSLQPVPEEQPDVFILRFRSQEFALDESSPMEVFDKIRLVFEALHKHLLKVPVEQPGEGRKEGRVTLAELLGELIWEELSDCLIHNCLVNSIPTNSSKLEQYKEVIESTEEFEKALKKMHFLKEDTTALLKYACNVDSHFANKKCQDVIMAARNLMTSEIHNTVKITPDSSITLPELPDPGSGDHLKMLIPSNSLHNGTVNLGSESRLSPFTLCLPTCRISSSVQQLVELAYHTLLEATASTDLCCVQLFDCVRNIFQLFYEVVPTYHRENLQKLPQLAAIHHNNCMYIAHHLLTLGHQFRYRGTGVLRNGAATFVDLVPGFRRLGMECFLAQMRVQKGEILERLSSARNFSNMDDEENYCAANKAIKQVLHQLRRLGMVWQDVLPVNVYCKAMGALLNTALAEIVTRIAALEDISAEDADRLYSLCRVMVEEGPQVFTPLLEEDKNKKYQEEVPVYVHKWMTFKELMIILQANLQEIVDQWADGKGPLAEEFSAAEVKSLIRALFQNTERRAAALAKIK
;
A
#
# COMPACT_ATOMS: atom_id res chain seq x y z
N GLY A 1 42.62 39.62 65.98
CA GLY A 1 42.89 38.50 66.91
C GLY A 1 43.66 37.45 66.13
N SER A 2 44.73 36.86 66.63
CA SER A 2 45.32 36.82 67.96
C SER A 2 46.83 36.83 67.74
N LEU A 3 47.54 37.78 68.35
CA LEU A 3 48.53 37.50 69.40
C LEU A 3 49.32 36.21 69.13
N VAL A 4 50.59 36.33 68.73
CA VAL A 4 51.69 36.52 69.69
C VAL A 4 51.72 35.35 70.67
N ALA A 5 52.57 34.38 70.38
CA ALA A 5 53.48 33.89 71.39
C ALA A 5 54.86 34.37 70.92
N ALA A 6 55.22 35.59 71.28
CA ALA A 6 55.90 35.85 72.54
C ALA A 6 57.41 35.62 72.37
N VAL A 7 58.14 36.71 72.56
CA VAL A 7 59.30 36.75 73.45
C VAL A 7 60.66 36.39 72.81
N LEU A 8 61.45 37.46 72.68
CA LEU A 8 62.92 37.58 72.68
C LEU A 8 63.66 37.50 71.32
N ALA A 9 63.84 38.69 70.74
CA ALA A 9 65.01 39.08 69.95
C ALA A 9 66.31 39.02 70.81
N PRO A 10 67.52 39.28 70.27
CA PRO A 10 68.11 38.93 68.97
C PRO A 10 69.60 38.47 69.09
N SER A 11 70.18 38.12 67.92
CA SER A 11 71.58 38.31 67.50
C SER A 11 72.74 37.61 68.24
N GLY A 12 73.53 36.90 67.43
CA GLY A 12 74.96 37.22 67.32
C GLY A 12 75.95 36.15 67.78
N ARG A 13 76.39 35.36 66.80
CA ARG A 13 77.62 34.56 66.69
C ARG A 13 78.68 34.66 67.81
N LEU A 14 79.03 33.47 68.31
CA LEU A 14 80.38 32.94 68.65
C LEU A 14 81.42 33.93 69.22
N ASP A 15 81.95 33.61 70.40
CA ASP A 15 83.27 32.97 70.42
C ASP A 15 83.62 32.24 71.74
N LYS A 16 84.20 31.05 71.58
CA LYS A 16 85.03 30.32 72.55
C LYS A 16 86.30 31.15 72.78
N GLU A 17 86.98 31.19 73.93
CA GLU A 17 87.69 30.09 74.57
C GLU A 17 88.51 30.66 75.76
N HIS A 18 88.54 29.97 76.90
CA HIS A 18 89.78 29.74 77.64
C HIS A 18 89.82 28.23 77.90
N LEU A 19 90.54 27.47 77.07
CA LEU A 19 91.98 27.19 77.18
C LEU A 19 92.32 26.52 78.50
N GLY A 20 92.82 25.29 78.43
CA GLY A 20 93.62 24.81 79.56
C GLY A 20 93.96 23.34 79.69
N ALA A 21 93.77 22.46 78.71
CA ALA A 21 94.59 21.24 78.71
C ALA A 21 94.66 20.53 77.36
N ARG A 22 95.72 20.92 76.66
CA ARG A 22 96.73 20.01 76.10
C ARG A 22 96.38 19.33 74.77
N VAL A 23 96.83 19.92 73.66
CA VAL A 23 98.23 19.88 73.15
C VAL A 23 98.59 18.49 72.66
N GLY A 24 98.72 18.40 71.33
CA GLY A 24 99.13 17.17 70.68
C GLY A 24 99.69 17.29 69.27
N ARG A 25 100.24 18.45 68.85
CA ARG A 25 101.27 18.59 67.78
C ARG A 25 100.80 18.27 66.34
N LEU A 26 101.27 18.84 65.23
CA LEU A 26 102.16 19.95 64.84
C LEU A 26 102.01 20.08 63.28
N SER A 27 102.39 21.26 62.75
CA SER A 27 102.65 21.67 61.34
C SER A 27 101.56 22.51 60.67
N HIS A 28 101.79 23.72 60.14
CA HIS A 28 103.01 24.54 59.96
C HIS A 28 102.69 26.06 59.97
N ARG A 29 103.76 26.85 60.14
CA ARG A 29 103.91 28.31 60.39
C ARG A 29 103.29 29.22 59.30
N GLY A 30 102.71 30.39 59.66
CA GLY A 30 102.36 31.43 58.66
C GLY A 30 101.59 32.70 59.12
N GLU A 31 100.34 32.60 59.62
CA GLU A 31 99.37 33.72 59.51
C GLU A 31 98.88 34.39 60.82
N VAL A 32 99.45 34.08 62.00
CA VAL A 32 98.86 34.51 63.30
C VAL A 32 99.39 35.86 63.86
N CYS A 33 100.32 36.54 63.18
CA CYS A 33 100.80 37.85 63.64
C CYS A 33 99.78 39.01 63.52
N THR A 34 98.61 38.81 62.92
CA THR A 34 97.63 39.89 62.68
C THR A 34 96.55 40.03 63.76
N MET A 35 96.39 39.08 64.68
CA MET A 35 95.23 39.10 65.60
C MET A 35 95.48 39.74 66.99
N ILE A 36 96.73 39.90 67.44
CA ILE A 36 97.01 40.26 68.84
C ILE A 36 96.83 41.76 69.13
N ASN A 37 96.95 42.65 68.14
CA ASN A 37 96.84 44.10 68.41
C ASN A 37 95.40 44.60 68.64
N LYS A 38 94.39 43.72 68.51
CA LYS A 38 92.97 44.09 68.53
C LYS A 38 92.30 44.02 69.91
N LYS A 39 93.01 43.70 71.00
CA LYS A 39 92.33 43.37 72.27
C LYS A 39 92.58 44.23 73.52
N TYR A 40 93.64 45.03 73.67
CA TYR A 40 93.91 45.62 75.00
C TYR A 40 94.61 46.99 75.04
N GLY A 41 93.86 48.06 74.84
CA GLY A 41 94.31 49.40 75.25
C GLY A 41 93.19 50.33 75.74
N GLU A 42 91.96 50.12 75.27
CA GLU A 42 90.79 50.92 75.62
C GLU A 42 90.03 50.28 76.81
N PHE A 43 90.09 50.84 78.03
CA PHE A 43 89.16 50.45 79.12
C PHE A 43 88.65 51.60 80.00
N LEU A 44 89.28 52.78 80.00
CA LEU A 44 88.83 53.93 80.80
C LEU A 44 87.64 54.75 80.23
N PRO A 45 87.44 54.87 78.89
CA PRO A 45 86.34 55.67 78.34
C PRO A 45 84.93 55.03 78.41
N SER A 46 84.80 53.75 78.77
CA SER A 46 83.54 53.00 78.61
C SER A 46 82.48 53.28 79.69
N MET A 47 82.82 54.00 80.75
CA MET A 47 81.90 54.23 81.87
C MET A 47 81.06 55.51 81.69
N GLN A 48 81.62 56.56 81.09
CA GLN A 48 80.90 57.83 80.85
C GLN A 48 79.89 57.73 79.70
N SER A 49 80.09 56.78 78.79
CA SER A 49 79.15 56.51 77.69
C SER A 49 77.83 55.89 78.15
N ALA A 50 77.75 55.31 79.35
CA ALA A 50 76.55 54.59 79.79
C ALA A 50 75.39 55.49 80.25
N GLU A 51 75.67 56.64 80.88
CA GLU A 51 74.63 57.57 81.34
C GLU A 51 74.09 58.45 80.19
N GLU A 52 74.95 58.88 79.26
CA GLU A 52 74.50 59.48 78.00
C GLU A 52 73.60 58.53 77.20
N LEU A 53 73.82 57.21 77.32
CA LEU A 53 73.00 56.20 76.67
C LEU A 53 71.55 56.22 77.15
N VAL A 54 71.29 56.44 78.45
CA VAL A 54 69.92 56.39 79.00
C VAL A 54 69.11 57.60 78.54
N ALA A 55 69.70 58.80 78.55
CA ALA A 55 69.04 60.00 78.02
C ALA A 55 68.81 59.91 76.50
N GLN A 56 69.73 59.28 75.77
CA GLN A 56 69.54 58.97 74.35
C GLN A 56 68.42 57.96 74.11
N VAL A 57 68.22 56.98 75.01
CA VAL A 57 67.15 55.97 74.89
C VAL A 57 65.76 56.58 75.05
N ASP A 58 65.53 57.48 76.01
CA ASP A 58 64.23 58.17 76.16
C ASP A 58 63.94 59.14 75.00
N GLY A 59 64.99 59.81 74.49
CA GLY A 59 64.90 60.59 73.26
C GLY A 59 64.58 59.72 72.04
N LEU A 60 65.17 58.53 71.94
CA LEU A 60 64.88 57.56 70.91
C LEU A 60 63.43 57.07 70.99
N ALA A 61 62.89 56.83 72.19
CA ALA A 61 61.53 56.33 72.36
C ALA A 61 60.48 57.32 71.83
N LYS A 62 60.61 58.62 72.17
CA LYS A 62 59.74 59.67 71.60
C LYS A 62 59.90 59.83 70.09
N ASN A 63 61.13 59.73 69.60
CA ASN A 63 61.38 59.77 68.16
C ASN A 63 60.76 58.55 67.46
N ILE A 64 60.77 57.37 68.08
CA ILE A 64 60.12 56.16 67.56
C ILE A 64 58.60 56.31 67.51
N ASP A 65 57.97 56.91 68.53
CA ASP A 65 56.51 57.14 68.51
C ASP A 65 56.09 58.16 67.44
N LEU A 66 56.86 59.24 67.26
CA LEU A 66 56.67 60.18 66.15
C LEU A 66 56.92 59.53 64.78
N LEU A 67 57.97 58.69 64.68
CA LEU A 67 58.24 57.91 63.46
C LEU A 67 57.10 56.95 63.16
N LYS A 68 56.52 56.32 64.19
CA LYS A 68 55.41 55.37 64.04
C LYS A 68 54.13 56.06 63.57
N ALA A 69 53.81 57.24 64.10
CA ALA A 69 52.68 58.05 63.64
C ALA A 69 52.89 58.62 62.23
N GLY A 70 54.13 58.96 61.88
CA GLY A 70 54.52 59.35 60.51
C GLY A 70 54.40 58.17 59.54
N ILE A 71 54.89 56.99 59.92
CA ILE A 71 54.77 55.76 59.12
C ILE A 71 53.30 55.37 58.95
N GLU A 72 52.47 55.39 60.00
CA GLU A 72 51.04 55.03 59.87
C GLU A 72 50.24 56.00 58.98
N ASN A 73 50.59 57.29 58.92
CA ASN A 73 49.85 58.26 58.12
C ASN A 73 50.43 58.50 56.71
N GLU A 74 51.75 58.65 56.56
CA GLU A 74 52.37 58.84 55.24
C GLU A 74 52.52 57.50 54.52
N VAL A 75 53.08 56.46 55.15
CA VAL A 75 53.31 55.17 54.46
C VAL A 75 51.98 54.48 54.15
N GLN A 76 50.96 54.52 55.02
CA GLN A 76 49.67 53.90 54.68
C GLN A 76 48.93 54.66 53.56
N ARG A 77 49.06 56.00 53.51
CA ARG A 77 48.40 56.83 52.49
C ARG A 77 49.11 56.71 51.15
N ASP A 78 50.43 56.75 51.16
CA ASP A 78 51.26 56.52 49.97
C ASP A 78 51.14 55.07 49.49
N LEU A 79 51.03 54.08 50.39
CA LEU A 79 50.76 52.69 50.01
C LEU A 79 49.37 52.53 49.40
N ASN A 80 48.34 53.21 49.92
CA ASN A 80 47.00 53.17 49.32
C ASN A 80 46.93 53.88 47.96
N VAL A 81 47.63 55.01 47.79
CA VAL A 81 47.76 55.72 46.51
C VAL A 81 48.56 54.88 45.52
N ALA A 82 49.70 54.32 45.94
CA ALA A 82 50.50 53.43 45.11
C ALA A 82 49.72 52.14 44.76
N VAL A 83 48.94 51.57 45.67
CA VAL A 83 48.06 50.41 45.37
C VAL A 83 46.97 50.82 44.38
N ALA A 84 46.37 52.01 44.52
CA ALA A 84 45.39 52.52 43.56
C ALA A 84 46.00 52.72 42.16
N GLU A 85 47.15 53.40 42.07
CA GLU A 85 47.91 53.58 40.83
C GLU A 85 48.37 52.24 40.24
N PHE A 86 48.80 51.28 41.06
CA PHE A 86 49.18 49.94 40.59
C PHE A 86 47.98 49.14 40.13
N THR A 87 46.81 49.29 40.76
CA THR A 87 45.56 48.69 40.26
C THR A 87 45.10 49.35 38.98
N GLU A 88 45.29 50.66 38.81
CA GLU A 88 44.96 51.37 37.57
C GLU A 88 45.93 50.98 36.43
N LEU A 89 47.23 50.92 36.71
CA LEU A 89 48.26 50.39 35.79
C LEU A 89 48.00 48.92 35.45
N LYS A 90 47.59 48.09 36.41
CA LYS A 90 47.22 46.69 36.17
C LYS A 90 45.97 46.59 35.28
N GLN A 91 44.93 47.38 35.56
CA GLN A 91 43.73 47.43 34.72
C GLN A 91 44.07 47.96 33.31
N GLN A 92 44.97 48.94 33.21
CA GLN A 92 45.44 49.47 31.93
C GLN A 92 46.24 48.42 31.16
N LEU A 93 47.13 47.70 31.82
CA LEU A 93 47.88 46.59 31.23
C LEU A 93 46.95 45.45 30.78
N GLU A 94 45.91 45.13 31.55
CA GLU A 94 44.89 44.15 31.16
C GLU A 94 44.10 44.62 29.92
N ARG A 95 43.72 45.90 29.85
CA ARG A 95 43.09 46.50 28.65
C ARG A 95 44.02 46.46 27.45
N ASP A 96 45.27 46.88 27.61
CA ASP A 96 46.26 46.89 26.53
C ASP A 96 46.60 45.48 26.05
N THR A 97 46.63 44.49 26.96
CA THR A 97 46.80 43.07 26.62
C THR A 97 45.61 42.53 25.82
N LEU A 98 44.38 42.92 26.18
CA LEU A 98 43.19 42.56 25.41
C LEU A 98 43.22 43.18 24.01
N VAL A 99 43.57 44.47 23.90
CA VAL A 99 43.73 45.18 22.61
C VAL A 99 44.82 44.53 21.76
N LEU A 100 45.98 44.19 22.34
CA LEU A 100 47.04 43.48 21.63
C LEU A 100 46.59 42.09 21.14
N SER A 101 45.84 41.34 21.95
CA SER A 101 45.32 40.02 21.56
C SER A 101 44.38 40.10 20.35
N VAL A 102 43.64 41.20 20.26
CA VAL A 102 42.67 41.49 19.20
C VAL A 102 43.39 41.95 17.94
N LEU A 103 44.34 42.88 18.07
CA LEU A 103 45.16 43.34 16.96
C LEU A 103 45.94 42.18 16.33
N LYS A 104 46.45 41.27 17.16
CA LYS A 104 47.11 40.04 16.68
C LYS A 104 46.15 39.14 15.90
N LYS A 105 44.91 38.97 16.37
CA LYS A 105 43.89 38.18 15.66
C LYS A 105 43.42 38.84 14.37
N LEU A 106 43.30 40.17 14.33
CA LEU A 106 43.03 40.94 13.11
C LEU A 106 44.18 40.82 12.10
N GLN A 107 45.42 40.86 12.57
CA GLN A 107 46.60 40.63 11.74
C GLN A 107 46.62 39.20 11.19
N GLU A 108 46.28 38.20 11.99
CA GLU A 108 46.14 36.80 11.54
C GLU A 108 45.06 36.67 10.45
N CYS A 109 43.90 37.34 10.60
CA CYS A 109 42.87 37.41 9.56
C CYS A 109 43.38 38.06 8.26
N ASP A 110 43.98 39.25 8.34
CA ASP A 110 44.48 39.99 7.17
C ASP A 110 45.60 39.22 6.44
N THR A 111 46.51 38.60 7.21
CA THR A 111 47.59 37.77 6.65
C THR A 111 47.01 36.54 5.94
N ALA A 112 46.02 35.87 6.54
CA ALA A 112 45.35 34.74 5.91
C ALA A 112 44.58 35.13 4.63
N ILE A 113 43.97 36.32 4.58
CA ILE A 113 43.31 36.85 3.36
C ILE A 113 44.36 37.15 2.27
N LYS A 114 45.50 37.73 2.62
CA LYS A 114 46.61 37.98 1.67
C LYS A 114 47.21 36.68 1.12
N GLU A 115 47.47 35.72 2.00
CA GLU A 115 47.95 34.38 1.63
C GLU A 115 46.93 33.62 0.76
N CYS A 116 45.64 33.81 1.02
CA CYS A 116 44.56 33.27 0.18
C CYS A 116 44.61 33.84 -1.24
N ASN A 117 44.77 35.16 -1.37
CA ASN A 117 44.88 35.83 -2.67
C ASN A 117 46.14 35.43 -3.44
N SER A 118 47.29 35.31 -2.78
CA SER A 118 48.52 34.83 -3.43
C SER A 118 48.40 33.37 -3.86
N ALA A 119 47.84 32.50 -3.02
CA ALA A 119 47.62 31.09 -3.35
C ALA A 119 46.63 30.90 -4.51
N LEU A 120 45.62 31.79 -4.62
CA LEU A 120 44.68 31.79 -5.74
C LEU A 120 45.36 32.18 -7.05
N LEU A 121 46.24 33.18 -7.05
CA LEU A 121 47.04 33.56 -8.22
C LEU A 121 47.99 32.45 -8.66
N GLU A 122 48.51 31.67 -7.70
CA GLU A 122 49.37 30.50 -7.95
C GLU A 122 48.59 29.22 -8.30
N LYS A 123 47.26 29.29 -8.46
CA LYS A 123 46.36 28.16 -8.75
C LYS A 123 46.40 27.04 -7.68
N GLN A 124 46.84 27.33 -6.47
CA GLN A 124 46.89 26.39 -5.34
C GLN A 124 45.57 26.39 -4.55
N TYR A 125 44.50 25.91 -5.16
CA TYR A 125 43.13 26.04 -4.63
C TYR A 125 42.89 25.44 -3.23
N VAL A 126 43.54 24.32 -2.90
CA VAL A 126 43.39 23.69 -1.58
C VAL A 126 43.94 24.59 -0.47
N THR A 127 45.12 25.17 -0.70
CA THR A 127 45.76 26.07 0.27
C THR A 127 44.98 27.39 0.40
N ALA A 128 44.45 27.92 -0.71
CA ALA A 128 43.59 29.10 -0.71
C ALA A 128 42.32 28.88 0.12
N ALA A 129 41.65 27.72 -0.06
CA ALA A 129 40.45 27.37 0.71
C ALA A 129 40.74 27.18 2.20
N GLN A 130 41.85 26.53 2.56
CA GLN A 130 42.26 26.35 3.96
C GLN A 130 42.59 27.68 4.66
N GLN A 131 43.27 28.61 3.96
CA GLN A 131 43.57 29.93 4.50
C GLN A 131 42.32 30.79 4.66
N LEU A 132 41.34 30.66 3.77
CA LEU A 132 40.04 31.32 3.92
C LEU A 132 39.26 30.79 5.14
N GLU A 133 39.29 29.48 5.41
CA GLU A 133 38.65 28.90 6.59
C GLU A 133 39.37 29.28 7.89
N LYS A 134 40.70 29.43 7.85
CA LYS A 134 41.51 30.02 8.93
C LYS A 134 41.15 31.49 9.20
N ALA A 135 40.89 32.27 8.14
CA ALA A 135 40.40 33.64 8.27
C ALA A 135 38.97 33.70 8.87
N ARG A 136 38.08 32.78 8.46
CA ARG A 136 36.71 32.61 9.00
C ARG A 136 36.69 32.22 10.48
N SER A 137 37.50 31.26 10.89
CA SER A 137 37.59 30.84 12.30
C SER A 137 38.16 31.97 13.18
N SER A 138 39.13 32.72 12.67
CA SER A 138 39.68 33.90 13.34
C SER A 138 38.63 35.02 13.47
N LEU A 139 37.81 35.26 12.45
CA LEU A 139 36.69 36.21 12.50
C LEU A 139 35.60 35.76 13.50
N ARG A 140 35.20 34.48 13.49
CA ARG A 140 34.25 33.92 14.49
C ARG A 140 34.74 34.12 15.93
N SER A 141 36.04 33.96 16.15
CA SER A 141 36.65 34.21 17.46
C SER A 141 36.58 35.68 17.89
N LEU A 142 36.63 36.62 16.94
CA LEU A 142 36.51 38.06 17.16
C LEU A 142 35.06 38.49 17.40
N GLU A 143 34.10 37.89 16.70
CA GLU A 143 32.65 38.14 16.86
C GLU A 143 32.12 37.71 18.24
N SER A 144 32.69 36.64 18.81
CA SER A 144 32.33 36.16 20.16
C SER A 144 32.70 37.13 21.29
N ARG A 145 33.58 38.10 21.03
CA ARG A 145 34.05 39.09 22.02
C ARG A 145 33.17 40.34 21.97
N ARG A 146 32.45 40.63 23.06
CA ARG A 146 31.59 41.82 23.18
C ARG A 146 32.43 43.10 23.13
N GLY A 147 32.13 44.02 22.21
CA GLY A 147 32.68 45.39 22.20
C GLY A 147 33.44 45.84 20.94
N PHE A 148 33.47 45.06 19.86
CA PHE A 148 34.14 45.45 18.61
C PHE A 148 33.34 46.46 17.78
N GLU A 149 34.04 47.40 17.13
CA GLU A 149 33.43 48.29 16.15
C GLU A 149 32.78 47.47 15.03
N LEU A 150 31.45 47.53 14.98
CA LEU A 150 30.62 46.82 14.00
C LEU A 150 31.06 47.10 12.55
N LYS A 151 31.73 48.22 12.28
CA LYS A 151 32.17 48.64 10.95
C LYS A 151 33.35 47.81 10.43
N ILE A 152 34.37 47.54 11.24
CA ILE A 152 35.55 46.76 10.82
C ILE A 152 35.17 45.29 10.65
N LEU A 153 34.37 44.74 11.56
CA LEU A 153 33.84 43.38 11.43
C LEU A 153 32.95 43.24 10.19
N LYS A 154 32.10 44.22 9.90
CA LYS A 154 31.31 44.24 8.66
C LYS A 154 32.20 44.33 7.42
N ALA A 155 33.22 45.18 7.42
CA ALA A 155 34.14 45.32 6.27
C ALA A 155 34.96 44.04 6.03
N LEU A 156 35.48 43.41 7.08
CA LEU A 156 36.16 42.13 6.99
C LEU A 156 35.22 41.00 6.59
N GLY A 157 33.98 41.00 7.11
CA GLY A 157 32.94 40.06 6.70
C GLY A 157 32.56 40.21 5.22
N THR A 158 32.45 41.44 4.72
CA THR A 158 32.21 41.69 3.29
C THR A 158 33.40 41.25 2.45
N GLU A 159 34.63 41.54 2.86
CA GLU A 159 35.83 41.12 2.14
C GLU A 159 35.95 39.59 2.10
N LEU A 160 35.72 38.91 3.22
CA LEU A 160 35.72 37.46 3.30
C LEU A 160 34.62 36.83 2.42
N THR A 161 33.47 37.50 2.30
CA THR A 161 32.40 37.09 1.40
C THR A 161 32.82 37.27 -0.06
N VAL A 162 33.43 38.40 -0.41
CA VAL A 162 33.96 38.66 -1.76
C VAL A 162 35.01 37.62 -2.12
N GLN A 163 35.96 37.32 -1.23
CA GLN A 163 36.99 36.31 -1.48
C GLN A 163 36.41 34.90 -1.56
N THR A 164 35.41 34.58 -0.74
CA THR A 164 34.66 33.32 -0.86
C THR A 164 34.06 33.19 -2.27
N GLN A 165 33.36 34.23 -2.74
CA GLN A 165 32.73 34.21 -4.06
C GLN A 165 33.75 34.18 -5.19
N ASN A 166 34.91 34.83 -5.03
CA ASN A 166 36.00 34.81 -5.99
C ASN A 166 36.59 33.39 -6.16
N ILE A 167 36.86 32.69 -5.05
CA ILE A 167 37.32 31.31 -5.10
C ILE A 167 36.24 30.39 -5.68
N ILE A 168 34.96 30.56 -5.30
CA ILE A 168 33.85 29.78 -5.85
C ILE A 168 33.72 30.01 -7.36
N TYR A 169 33.91 31.24 -7.85
CA TYR A 169 33.88 31.56 -9.27
C TYR A 169 34.97 30.80 -10.02
N HIS A 170 36.24 30.89 -9.58
CA HIS A 170 37.35 30.18 -10.21
C HIS A 170 37.22 28.66 -10.11
N LEU A 171 36.80 28.12 -8.96
CA LEU A 171 36.50 26.69 -8.81
C LEU A 171 35.33 26.26 -9.69
N GLY A 172 34.36 27.14 -9.91
CA GLY A 172 33.24 26.92 -10.83
C GLY A 172 33.67 26.85 -12.28
N GLU A 173 34.58 27.74 -12.71
CA GLU A 173 35.18 27.70 -14.05
C GLU A 173 35.99 26.41 -14.25
N GLU A 174 36.81 26.01 -13.26
CA GLU A 174 37.53 24.75 -13.31
C GLU A 174 36.59 23.54 -13.30
N TRP A 175 35.51 23.57 -12.52
CA TRP A 175 34.47 22.52 -12.53
C TRP A 175 33.81 22.38 -13.91
N GLN A 176 33.51 23.50 -14.58
CA GLN A 176 32.93 23.50 -15.93
C GLN A 176 33.92 22.99 -16.99
N LYS A 177 35.22 23.19 -16.80
CA LYS A 177 36.26 22.59 -17.67
C LYS A 177 36.42 21.09 -17.43
N LEU A 178 36.23 20.64 -16.19
CA LEU A 178 36.35 19.23 -15.82
C LEU A 178 35.15 18.38 -16.25
N ILE A 179 33.94 18.93 -16.17
CA ILE A 179 32.70 18.24 -16.52
C ILE A 179 31.94 19.06 -17.56
N VAL A 180 32.00 18.62 -18.81
CA VAL A 180 31.29 19.27 -19.92
C VAL A 180 30.10 18.40 -20.34
N TRP A 181 28.91 19.02 -20.31
CA TRP A 181 27.68 18.42 -20.81
C TRP A 181 27.36 18.99 -22.19
N LYS A 182 27.35 18.15 -23.23
CA LYS A 182 26.74 18.54 -24.51
C LYS A 182 25.29 18.09 -24.49
N LEU A 183 24.39 19.06 -24.28
CA LEU A 183 22.95 18.83 -24.24
C LEU A 183 22.30 19.22 -25.58
N PRO A 184 21.22 18.55 -26.01
CA PRO A 184 20.52 18.89 -27.25
C PRO A 184 19.91 20.30 -27.21
N PRO A 185 19.81 20.99 -28.36
CA PRO A 185 19.44 22.42 -28.43
C PRO A 185 17.97 22.75 -28.10
N SER A 186 17.11 21.76 -27.82
CA SER A 186 15.72 22.02 -27.43
C SER A 186 15.35 21.28 -26.14
N LYS A 187 14.85 22.03 -25.15
CA LYS A 187 14.32 21.50 -23.88
C LYS A 187 12.93 20.86 -24.03
N GLY A 188 12.47 20.55 -25.25
CA GLY A 188 11.04 20.48 -25.58
C GLY A 188 10.49 19.20 -26.21
N SER A 189 11.30 18.20 -26.57
CA SER A 189 10.75 16.97 -27.13
C SER A 189 11.51 15.73 -26.66
N SER A 190 10.77 14.80 -26.08
CA SER A 190 11.17 13.43 -25.73
C SER A 190 11.42 12.57 -26.98
N SER A 191 12.26 13.03 -27.91
CA SER A 191 12.66 12.26 -29.09
C SER A 191 13.95 11.51 -28.80
N LEU A 192 14.04 10.24 -29.22
CA LEU A 192 15.26 9.42 -29.15
C LEU A 192 16.49 10.15 -29.73
N GLU A 193 16.29 10.97 -30.76
CA GLU A 193 17.34 11.76 -31.41
C GLU A 193 17.99 12.80 -30.48
N ALA A 194 17.22 13.42 -29.57
CA ALA A 194 17.75 14.38 -28.61
C ALA A 194 18.60 13.70 -27.52
N VAL A 195 18.24 12.47 -27.14
CA VAL A 195 18.98 11.67 -26.15
C VAL A 195 20.30 11.18 -26.71
N VAL A 196 20.34 10.75 -27.98
CA VAL A 196 21.57 10.30 -28.66
C VAL A 196 22.61 11.42 -28.77
N LEU A 197 22.18 12.68 -28.83
CA LEU A 197 23.05 13.87 -28.85
C LEU A 197 23.61 14.27 -27.49
N SER A 198 23.18 13.62 -26.40
CA SER A 198 23.66 13.92 -25.05
C SER A 198 25.01 13.24 -24.81
N GLU A 199 26.08 14.03 -24.65
CA GLU A 199 27.42 13.53 -24.33
C GLU A 199 27.90 14.07 -22.99
N LEU A 200 28.46 13.20 -22.15
CA LEU A 200 29.15 13.58 -20.92
C LEU A 200 30.66 13.45 -21.15
N HIS A 201 31.38 14.55 -21.02
CA HIS A 201 32.83 14.62 -21.17
C HIS A 201 33.44 14.88 -19.80
N LEU A 202 34.23 13.92 -19.31
CA LEU A 202 34.99 14.01 -18.07
C LEU A 202 36.46 14.19 -18.43
N HIS A 203 36.97 15.40 -18.21
CA HIS A 203 38.38 15.70 -18.45
C HIS A 203 39.21 15.32 -17.23
N THR A 204 40.22 14.47 -17.43
CA THR A 204 41.20 14.17 -16.37
C THR A 204 42.34 15.18 -16.37
N VAL A 205 42.61 15.78 -17.53
CA VAL A 205 43.45 16.96 -17.78
C VAL A 205 42.74 17.78 -18.88
N PRO A 206 42.59 19.11 -18.75
CA PRO A 206 41.91 19.92 -19.76
C PRO A 206 42.72 20.02 -21.07
N PRO A 207 42.05 20.29 -22.22
CA PRO A 207 42.71 20.40 -23.52
C PRO A 207 43.75 21.52 -23.51
N GLN A 208 44.93 21.22 -24.03
CA GLN A 208 46.10 22.11 -24.07
C GLN A 208 45.77 23.44 -24.74
N ASP A 209 45.85 24.53 -23.96
CA ASP A 209 46.29 25.85 -24.41
C ASP A 209 47.05 26.52 -23.26
N GLU A 210 48.36 26.71 -23.48
CA GLU A 210 49.38 27.50 -22.75
C GLU A 210 49.76 27.19 -21.28
N ASP A 211 50.99 26.68 -21.11
CA ASP A 211 52.02 26.97 -20.08
C ASP A 211 51.60 27.35 -18.65
N THR A 212 50.60 26.67 -18.07
CA THR A 212 50.39 26.72 -16.61
C THR A 212 50.17 25.35 -15.99
N ALA A 213 50.88 25.06 -14.89
CA ALA A 213 50.66 23.87 -14.08
C ALA A 213 49.20 23.81 -13.60
N VAL A 214 48.45 22.82 -14.09
CA VAL A 214 47.04 22.63 -13.79
C VAL A 214 46.90 21.80 -12.50
N PRO A 215 46.04 22.22 -11.55
CA PRO A 215 45.81 21.44 -10.34
C PRO A 215 44.99 20.17 -10.65
N PRO A 216 45.31 19.02 -10.03
CA PRO A 216 44.59 17.77 -10.25
C PRO A 216 43.11 17.89 -9.85
N VAL A 217 42.22 17.12 -10.50
CA VAL A 217 40.76 17.03 -10.20
C VAL A 217 40.49 16.89 -8.68
N ALA A 218 41.36 16.16 -7.99
CA ALA A 218 41.33 15.99 -6.55
C ALA A 218 41.50 17.29 -5.76
N ALA A 219 42.35 18.21 -6.22
CA ALA A 219 42.59 19.50 -5.58
C ALA A 219 41.38 20.44 -5.71
N VAL A 220 40.68 20.43 -6.85
CA VAL A 220 39.46 21.22 -7.07
C VAL A 220 38.31 20.69 -6.18
N LEU A 221 38.10 19.37 -6.17
CA LEU A 221 37.10 18.70 -5.34
C LEU A 221 37.37 18.91 -3.84
N GLN A 222 38.64 18.82 -3.42
CA GLN A 222 39.05 19.05 -2.04
C GLN A 222 38.85 20.52 -1.62
N ALA A 223 39.14 21.48 -2.51
CA ALA A 223 38.87 22.90 -2.24
C ALA A 223 37.37 23.19 -2.13
N LEU A 224 36.54 22.61 -3.00
CA LEU A 224 35.07 22.71 -2.92
C LEU A 224 34.51 22.09 -1.63
N ALA A 225 35.12 21.00 -1.14
CA ALA A 225 34.73 20.37 0.11
C ALA A 225 35.04 21.24 1.32
N VAL A 226 36.23 21.86 1.37
CA VAL A 226 36.63 22.78 2.43
C VAL A 226 35.71 24.01 2.49
N LEU A 227 35.22 24.48 1.33
CA LEU A 227 34.30 25.62 1.24
C LEU A 227 32.82 25.27 1.51
N GLY A 228 32.48 23.98 1.58
CA GLY A 228 31.10 23.51 1.78
C GLY A 228 30.21 23.49 0.53
N GLU A 229 30.75 23.82 -0.65
CA GLU A 229 30.01 23.90 -1.92
C GLU A 229 30.03 22.59 -2.74
N LEU A 230 30.72 21.57 -2.25
CA LEU A 230 30.79 20.28 -2.94
C LEU A 230 29.41 19.61 -3.07
N HIS A 231 28.57 19.68 -2.04
CA HIS A 231 27.27 19.02 -2.03
C HIS A 231 26.29 19.65 -3.05
N SER A 232 26.30 20.97 -3.19
CA SER A 232 25.45 21.68 -4.16
C SER A 232 25.83 21.30 -5.60
N LYS A 233 27.13 21.29 -5.91
CA LYS A 233 27.64 20.90 -7.23
C LYS A 233 27.40 19.42 -7.57
N LEU A 234 27.56 18.52 -6.60
CA LEU A 234 27.24 17.10 -6.79
C LEU A 234 25.75 16.86 -6.99
N LYS A 235 24.88 17.64 -6.33
CA LYS A 235 23.43 17.57 -6.53
C LYS A 235 23.05 17.98 -7.96
N ASP A 236 23.56 19.09 -8.46
CA ASP A 236 23.32 19.55 -9.83
C ASP A 236 23.82 18.51 -10.85
N PHE A 237 25.03 17.98 -10.62
CA PHE A 237 25.60 16.91 -11.45
C PHE A 237 24.74 15.65 -11.43
N GLY A 238 24.28 15.22 -10.25
CA GLY A 238 23.46 14.02 -10.09
C GLY A 238 22.09 14.15 -10.76
N GLN A 239 21.47 15.34 -10.70
CA GLN A 239 20.22 15.61 -11.40
C GLN A 239 20.38 15.54 -12.92
N LEU A 240 21.46 16.10 -13.47
CA LEU A 240 21.76 16.01 -14.90
C LEU A 240 22.05 14.57 -15.33
N LEU A 241 22.82 13.83 -14.53
CA LEU A 241 23.09 12.39 -14.75
C LEU A 241 21.79 11.58 -14.76
N LEU A 242 20.89 11.83 -13.82
CA LEU A 242 19.61 11.14 -13.74
C LEU A 242 18.70 11.48 -14.94
N GLN A 243 18.60 12.75 -15.30
CA GLN A 243 17.69 13.22 -16.36
C GLN A 243 18.14 12.81 -17.76
N TYR A 244 19.44 12.94 -18.08
CA TYR A 244 19.93 12.81 -19.45
C TYR A 244 20.62 11.48 -19.74
N ILE A 245 21.05 10.73 -18.72
CA ILE A 245 21.74 9.45 -18.90
C ILE A 245 20.92 8.30 -18.34
N LEU A 246 20.57 8.32 -17.04
CA LEU A 246 19.96 7.16 -16.39
C LEU A 246 18.48 6.96 -16.77
N LYS A 247 17.62 8.00 -16.71
CA LYS A 247 16.20 7.88 -17.09
C LYS A 247 16.00 7.44 -18.55
N PRO A 248 16.76 7.95 -19.54
CA PRO A 248 16.63 7.48 -20.92
C PRO A 248 17.08 6.04 -21.11
N LEU A 249 18.13 5.58 -20.42
CA LEU A 249 18.57 4.18 -20.43
C LEU A 249 17.49 3.23 -19.91
N ILE A 250 16.71 3.65 -18.90
CA ILE A 250 15.62 2.86 -18.35
C ILE A 250 14.38 2.88 -19.26
N SER A 251 14.11 4.02 -19.91
CA SER A 251 12.89 4.20 -20.71
C SER A 251 12.99 3.62 -22.13
N HIS A 252 14.20 3.57 -22.71
CA HIS A 252 14.43 3.02 -24.05
C HIS A 252 15.60 2.04 -24.09
N PRO A 253 15.55 0.94 -23.32
CA PRO A 253 16.68 0.06 -23.10
C PRO A 253 17.15 -0.66 -24.36
N SER A 254 16.29 -1.03 -25.30
CA SER A 254 16.68 -1.70 -26.55
C SER A 254 17.37 -0.79 -27.57
N SER A 255 17.10 0.51 -27.50
CA SER A 255 17.55 1.46 -28.53
C SER A 255 18.86 2.19 -28.19
N LEU A 256 19.21 2.28 -26.90
CA LEU A 256 20.36 3.05 -26.43
C LEU A 256 21.43 2.13 -25.84
N GLN A 257 22.66 2.23 -26.35
CA GLN A 257 23.84 1.58 -25.76
C GLN A 257 24.81 2.66 -25.27
N PRO A 258 25.20 2.66 -23.98
CA PRO A 258 26.25 3.53 -23.49
C PRO A 258 27.59 3.06 -24.06
N VAL A 259 28.28 3.93 -24.80
CA VAL A 259 29.62 3.67 -25.33
C VAL A 259 30.60 4.54 -24.56
N PRO A 260 31.37 3.96 -23.62
CA PRO A 260 32.49 4.64 -23.00
C PRO A 260 33.65 4.73 -24.01
N GLU A 261 34.08 5.95 -24.36
CA GLU A 261 35.27 6.17 -25.18
C GLU A 261 36.38 6.79 -24.33
N GLU A 262 37.50 6.08 -24.23
CA GLU A 262 38.71 6.55 -23.52
C GLU A 262 39.66 7.21 -24.53
N GLN A 263 39.82 8.53 -24.41
CA GLN A 263 40.87 9.30 -25.07
C GLN A 263 41.94 9.69 -24.02
N PRO A 264 43.20 9.97 -24.42
CA PRO A 264 44.30 10.19 -23.48
C PRO A 264 44.04 11.26 -22.40
N ASP A 265 43.24 12.29 -22.70
CA ASP A 265 42.95 13.40 -21.78
C ASP A 265 41.47 13.49 -21.35
N VAL A 266 40.56 12.77 -22.04
CA VAL A 266 39.10 12.91 -21.90
C VAL A 266 38.41 11.55 -21.91
N PHE A 267 37.53 11.32 -20.94
CA PHE A 267 36.57 10.23 -20.97
C PHE A 267 35.22 10.73 -21.50
N ILE A 268 34.72 10.14 -22.57
CA ILE A 268 33.45 10.53 -23.20
C ILE A 268 32.44 9.40 -23.06
N LEU A 269 31.31 9.68 -22.42
CA LEU A 269 30.14 8.80 -22.42
C LEU A 269 29.13 9.31 -23.44
N ARG A 270 28.88 8.52 -24.49
CA ARG A 270 27.89 8.80 -25.54
C ARG A 270 26.91 7.65 -25.68
N PHE A 271 25.75 7.94 -26.27
CA PHE A 271 24.78 6.90 -26.65
C PHE A 271 24.90 6.53 -28.12
N ARG A 272 24.89 5.23 -28.41
CA ARG A 272 24.72 4.71 -29.78
C ARG A 272 23.29 4.21 -29.95
N SER A 273 22.62 4.66 -31.01
CA SER A 273 21.33 4.12 -31.42
C SER A 273 21.51 2.76 -32.08
N GLN A 274 20.77 1.75 -31.62
CA GLN A 274 20.72 0.42 -32.22
C GLN A 274 19.36 0.23 -32.92
N GLU A 275 19.34 -0.34 -34.13
CA GLU A 275 18.11 -0.51 -34.92
C GLU A 275 17.11 -1.46 -34.26
N PHE A 276 15.83 -1.10 -34.39
CA PHE A 276 14.63 -1.70 -33.78
C PHE A 276 14.67 -3.23 -33.64
N ALA A 277 14.80 -3.70 -32.40
CA ALA A 277 14.20 -4.95 -31.97
C ALA A 277 12.94 -4.62 -31.15
N LEU A 278 11.79 -5.14 -31.57
CA LEU A 278 10.48 -4.98 -30.93
C LEU A 278 10.34 -5.74 -29.60
N ASP A 279 11.42 -6.37 -29.12
CA ASP A 279 11.37 -7.12 -27.86
C ASP A 279 11.54 -6.19 -26.66
N GLU A 280 10.64 -6.36 -25.70
CA GLU A 280 10.74 -5.83 -24.34
C GLU A 280 12.14 -6.18 -23.81
N SER A 281 12.99 -5.17 -23.60
CA SER A 281 14.37 -5.41 -23.20
C SER A 281 14.38 -6.05 -21.82
N SER A 282 15.17 -7.10 -21.65
CA SER A 282 15.25 -7.80 -20.36
C SER A 282 15.78 -6.85 -19.28
N PRO A 283 15.27 -6.91 -18.03
CA PRO A 283 15.79 -6.10 -16.93
C PRO A 283 17.31 -6.23 -16.73
N MET A 284 17.87 -7.39 -17.08
CA MET A 284 19.29 -7.70 -17.06
C MET A 284 20.11 -6.73 -17.93
N GLU A 285 19.67 -6.47 -19.16
CA GLU A 285 20.35 -5.53 -20.06
C GLU A 285 20.35 -4.10 -19.51
N VAL A 286 19.27 -3.70 -18.83
CA VAL A 286 19.18 -2.38 -18.20
C VAL A 286 20.17 -2.27 -17.05
N PHE A 287 20.25 -3.30 -16.20
CA PHE A 287 21.19 -3.37 -15.10
C PHE A 287 22.65 -3.35 -15.57
N ASP A 288 23.00 -4.11 -16.61
CA ASP A 288 24.35 -4.12 -17.18
C ASP A 288 24.75 -2.75 -17.75
N LYS A 289 23.83 -2.09 -18.48
CA LYS A 289 24.07 -0.76 -19.04
C LYS A 289 24.28 0.30 -17.97
N ILE A 290 23.45 0.29 -16.93
CA ILE A 290 23.59 1.22 -15.79
C ILE A 290 24.86 0.93 -15.02
N ARG A 291 25.19 -0.35 -14.81
CA ARG A 291 26.42 -0.77 -14.15
C ARG A 291 27.66 -0.27 -14.89
N LEU A 292 27.70 -0.37 -16.22
CA LEU A 292 28.80 0.17 -17.04
C LEU A 292 28.99 1.68 -16.84
N VAL A 293 27.90 2.44 -16.73
CA VAL A 293 27.96 3.90 -16.46
C VAL A 293 28.54 4.17 -15.07
N PHE A 294 28.08 3.46 -14.03
CA PHE A 294 28.61 3.63 -12.68
C PHE A 294 30.07 3.16 -12.56
N GLU A 295 30.48 2.09 -13.24
CA GLU A 295 31.87 1.63 -13.30
C GLU A 295 32.79 2.69 -13.92
N ALA A 296 32.34 3.30 -15.03
CA ALA A 296 33.06 4.38 -15.68
C ALA A 296 33.18 5.63 -14.78
N LEU A 297 32.09 6.07 -14.15
CA LEU A 297 32.09 7.20 -13.23
C LEU A 297 32.97 6.95 -12.00
N HIS A 298 32.94 5.71 -11.47
CA HIS A 298 33.77 5.30 -10.35
C HIS A 298 35.27 5.33 -10.71
N LYS A 299 35.64 4.87 -11.92
CA LYS A 299 37.03 4.86 -12.40
C LYS A 299 37.59 6.27 -12.62
N HIS A 300 36.81 7.18 -13.20
CA HIS A 300 37.32 8.47 -13.71
C HIS A 300 37.07 9.68 -12.80
N LEU A 301 36.06 9.66 -11.92
CA LEU A 301 35.69 10.83 -11.12
C LEU A 301 35.66 10.53 -9.60
N LEU A 302 35.12 9.37 -9.20
CA LEU A 302 34.68 9.17 -7.81
C LEU A 302 35.64 8.37 -6.92
N LYS A 303 36.80 7.92 -7.44
CA LYS A 303 37.86 7.23 -6.67
C LYS A 303 38.71 8.18 -5.83
N VAL A 304 38.44 9.48 -5.86
CA VAL A 304 39.22 10.48 -5.11
C VAL A 304 38.74 10.53 -3.66
N PRO A 305 39.59 10.22 -2.66
CA PRO A 305 39.25 10.46 -1.26
C PRO A 305 39.27 11.96 -0.99
N VAL A 306 38.18 12.48 -0.42
CA VAL A 306 38.06 13.88 -0.03
C VAL A 306 38.02 13.96 1.49
N GLU A 307 38.89 14.77 2.08
CA GLU A 307 38.95 15.01 3.52
C GLU A 307 38.01 16.18 3.87
N GLN A 308 36.92 15.92 4.60
CA GLN A 308 36.06 17.01 5.08
C GLN A 308 36.63 17.61 6.38
N PRO A 309 36.68 18.95 6.53
CA PRO A 309 37.04 19.57 7.80
C PRO A 309 35.84 19.50 8.76
N GLY A 310 35.82 18.47 9.62
CA GLY A 310 34.83 18.33 10.70
C GLY A 310 35.49 18.44 12.07
N GLU A 311 35.02 19.39 12.90
CA GLU A 311 35.39 19.49 14.31
C GLU A 311 35.03 18.17 15.06
N GLY A 312 36.06 17.44 15.49
CA GLY A 312 35.97 16.58 16.67
C GLY A 312 35.30 15.20 16.55
N ARG A 313 35.08 14.64 15.35
CA ARG A 313 34.72 13.21 15.20
C ARG A 313 35.65 12.54 14.19
N LYS A 314 36.15 11.36 14.60
CA LYS A 314 37.11 10.44 13.93
C LYS A 314 37.19 10.61 12.41
N GLU A 315 38.43 10.65 11.90
CA GLU A 315 38.85 10.51 10.50
C GLU A 315 37.87 9.69 9.65
N GLY A 316 36.89 10.37 9.04
CA GLY A 316 35.94 9.76 8.13
C GLY A 316 36.26 10.23 6.73
N ARG A 317 37.09 9.50 6.00
CA ARG A 317 37.22 9.69 4.55
C ARG A 317 35.85 9.37 3.94
N VAL A 318 35.10 10.37 3.53
CA VAL A 318 33.85 10.16 2.81
C VAL A 318 34.21 10.01 1.34
N THR A 319 33.86 8.88 0.75
CA THR A 319 34.07 8.64 -0.67
C THR A 319 33.02 9.43 -1.46
N LEU A 320 33.41 10.18 -2.51
CA LEU A 320 32.46 10.95 -3.33
C LEU A 320 31.34 10.10 -3.92
N ALA A 321 31.62 8.82 -4.17
CA ALA A 321 30.63 7.83 -4.59
C ALA A 321 29.48 7.67 -3.58
N GLU A 322 29.75 7.77 -2.27
CA GLU A 322 28.73 7.65 -1.23
C GLU A 322 27.76 8.84 -1.25
N LEU A 323 28.29 10.07 -1.39
CA LEU A 323 27.49 11.29 -1.44
C LEU A 323 26.62 11.33 -2.69
N LEU A 324 27.16 10.90 -3.83
CA LEU A 324 26.39 10.83 -5.08
C LEU A 324 25.33 9.72 -5.04
N GLY A 325 25.65 8.58 -4.43
CA GLY A 325 24.72 7.49 -4.20
C GLY A 325 23.52 7.91 -3.35
N GLU A 326 23.75 8.58 -2.22
CA GLU A 326 22.70 9.12 -1.35
C GLU A 326 21.76 10.10 -2.07
N LEU A 327 22.27 10.86 -3.04
CA LEU A 327 21.50 11.88 -3.77
C LEU A 327 20.64 11.32 -4.91
N ILE A 328 21.07 10.23 -5.56
CA ILE A 328 20.44 9.72 -6.80
C ILE A 328 19.64 8.44 -6.56
N TRP A 329 19.98 7.64 -5.55
CA TRP A 329 19.48 6.27 -5.42
C TRP A 329 17.96 6.16 -5.26
N GLU A 330 17.33 7.04 -4.48
CA GLU A 330 15.89 7.01 -4.24
C GLU A 330 15.11 7.15 -5.57
N GLU A 331 15.36 8.23 -6.32
CA GLU A 331 14.72 8.46 -7.62
C GLU A 331 15.08 7.40 -8.68
N LEU A 332 16.32 6.89 -8.66
CA LEU A 332 16.75 5.84 -9.58
C LEU A 332 16.03 4.52 -9.31
N SER A 333 15.92 4.14 -8.03
CA SER A 333 15.25 2.91 -7.61
C SER A 333 13.77 2.92 -7.99
N ASP A 334 13.08 4.06 -7.81
CA ASP A 334 11.69 4.22 -8.24
C ASP A 334 11.52 4.10 -9.75
N CYS A 335 12.44 4.70 -10.53
CA CYS A 335 12.42 4.59 -11.99
C CYS A 335 12.64 3.14 -12.46
N LEU A 336 13.56 2.40 -11.83
CA LEU A 336 13.81 1.00 -12.13
C LEU A 336 12.61 0.12 -11.77
N ILE A 337 11.97 0.38 -10.62
CA ILE A 337 10.77 -0.35 -10.20
C ILE A 337 9.64 -0.14 -11.21
N HIS A 338 9.29 1.12 -11.50
CA HIS A 338 8.10 1.43 -12.29
C HIS A 338 8.24 1.09 -13.78
N ASN A 339 9.41 1.34 -14.38
CA ASN A 339 9.58 1.23 -15.83
C ASN A 339 10.23 -0.07 -16.28
N CYS A 340 10.90 -0.79 -15.39
CA CYS A 340 11.62 -2.03 -15.72
C CYS A 340 11.03 -3.25 -14.97
N LEU A 341 10.99 -3.21 -13.63
CA LEU A 341 10.56 -4.38 -12.84
C LEU A 341 9.06 -4.65 -12.86
N VAL A 342 8.19 -3.63 -13.00
CA VAL A 342 6.72 -3.83 -13.13
C VAL A 342 6.37 -4.52 -14.44
N ASN A 343 7.04 -4.13 -15.52
CA ASN A 343 6.79 -4.67 -16.86
C ASN A 343 7.28 -6.12 -16.99
N SER A 344 8.35 -6.47 -16.27
CA SER A 344 8.87 -7.84 -16.26
C SER A 344 8.06 -8.83 -15.41
N ILE A 345 7.05 -8.38 -14.64
CA ILE A 345 6.18 -9.27 -13.86
C ILE A 345 5.41 -10.19 -14.82
N PRO A 346 5.59 -11.52 -14.74
CA PRO A 346 4.97 -12.45 -15.66
C PRO A 346 3.44 -12.48 -15.53
N THR A 347 2.74 -12.92 -16.58
CA THR A 347 1.28 -13.08 -16.57
C THR A 347 0.83 -14.50 -16.17
N ASN A 348 1.75 -15.47 -16.17
CA ASN A 348 1.47 -16.90 -15.92
C ASN A 348 2.44 -17.45 -14.87
N SER A 349 1.95 -18.34 -13.99
CA SER A 349 2.77 -18.99 -12.95
C SER A 349 4.00 -19.74 -13.50
N SER A 350 3.91 -20.30 -14.70
CA SER A 350 5.04 -21.02 -15.35
C SER A 350 6.21 -20.12 -15.72
N LYS A 351 5.99 -18.81 -15.89
CA LYS A 351 7.02 -17.82 -16.15
C LYS A 351 7.58 -17.19 -14.87
N LEU A 352 7.02 -17.52 -13.70
CA LEU A 352 7.52 -17.06 -12.41
C LEU A 352 8.92 -17.63 -12.11
N GLU A 353 9.20 -18.84 -12.58
CA GLU A 353 10.52 -19.46 -12.50
C GLU A 353 11.59 -18.66 -13.26
N GLN A 354 11.23 -18.07 -14.41
CA GLN A 354 12.13 -17.20 -15.18
C GLN A 354 12.39 -15.87 -14.46
N TYR A 355 11.49 -15.45 -13.57
CA TYR A 355 11.70 -14.24 -12.78
C TYR A 355 12.74 -14.43 -11.68
N LYS A 356 13.03 -15.66 -11.24
CA LYS A 356 14.12 -15.91 -10.28
C LYS A 356 15.47 -15.42 -10.83
N GLU A 357 15.70 -15.56 -12.14
CA GLU A 357 16.89 -15.02 -12.81
C GLU A 357 16.96 -13.47 -12.72
N VAL A 358 15.82 -12.80 -12.73
CA VAL A 358 15.72 -11.33 -12.53
C VAL A 358 16.03 -10.95 -11.08
N ILE A 359 15.62 -11.76 -10.10
CA ILE A 359 15.94 -11.56 -8.68
C ILE A 359 17.46 -11.70 -8.47
N GLU A 360 18.07 -12.77 -8.99
CA GLU A 360 19.51 -13.00 -8.91
C GLU A 360 20.30 -11.86 -9.58
N SER A 361 19.87 -11.42 -10.77
CA SER A 361 20.49 -10.29 -11.47
C SER A 361 20.35 -8.97 -10.72
N THR A 362 19.22 -8.75 -10.02
CA THR A 362 19.02 -7.57 -9.16
C THR A 362 19.98 -7.61 -7.97
N GLU A 363 20.17 -8.77 -7.35
CA GLU A 363 21.11 -8.97 -6.25
C GLU A 363 22.57 -8.75 -6.69
N GLU A 364 22.95 -9.25 -7.86
CA GLU A 364 24.27 -9.02 -8.45
C GLU A 364 24.52 -7.54 -8.75
N PHE A 365 23.53 -6.85 -9.32
CA PHE A 365 23.59 -5.42 -9.61
C PHE A 365 23.81 -4.60 -8.33
N GLU A 366 23.06 -4.88 -7.26
CA GLU A 366 23.24 -4.21 -5.98
C GLU A 366 24.59 -4.49 -5.34
N LYS A 367 25.08 -5.74 -5.45
CA LYS A 367 26.40 -6.12 -4.95
C LYS A 367 27.52 -5.37 -5.69
N ALA A 368 27.36 -5.13 -7.00
CA ALA A 368 28.28 -4.31 -7.78
C ALA A 368 28.29 -2.85 -7.30
N LEU A 369 27.12 -2.24 -7.07
CA LEU A 369 27.01 -0.87 -6.56
C LEU A 369 27.55 -0.72 -5.13
N LYS A 370 27.34 -1.72 -4.27
CA LYS A 370 27.93 -1.80 -2.93
C LYS A 370 29.47 -1.84 -3.00
N LYS A 371 30.03 -2.65 -3.90
CA LYS A 371 31.50 -2.71 -4.12
C LYS A 371 32.08 -1.35 -4.55
N MET A 372 31.30 -0.52 -5.22
CA MET A 372 31.69 0.83 -5.64
C MET A 372 31.35 1.92 -4.61
N HIS A 373 30.85 1.56 -3.43
CA HIS A 373 30.45 2.46 -2.33
C HIS A 373 29.30 3.44 -2.66
N PHE A 374 28.44 3.13 -3.64
CA PHE A 374 27.23 3.92 -3.90
C PHE A 374 26.07 3.61 -2.94
N LEU A 375 26.11 2.45 -2.26
CA LEU A 375 25.06 1.98 -1.35
C LEU A 375 25.64 1.68 0.04
N LYS A 376 24.97 2.15 1.10
CA LYS A 376 25.36 1.92 2.51
C LYS A 376 24.58 0.80 3.21
N GLU A 377 23.34 0.52 2.80
CA GLU A 377 22.45 -0.40 3.51
C GLU A 377 22.45 -1.83 2.93
N ASP A 378 22.25 -2.81 3.82
CA ASP A 378 22.18 -4.22 3.44
C ASP A 378 20.89 -4.57 2.68
N THR A 379 19.77 -3.85 2.92
CA THR A 379 18.47 -4.09 2.28
C THR A 379 17.93 -2.84 1.60
N THR A 380 18.09 -2.76 0.29
CA THR A 380 17.56 -1.66 -0.56
C THR A 380 16.05 -1.83 -0.84
N ALA A 381 15.41 -0.77 -1.34
CA ALA A 381 14.03 -0.82 -1.82
C ALA A 381 13.85 -1.74 -3.05
N LEU A 382 14.87 -1.83 -3.91
CA LEU A 382 14.84 -2.57 -5.16
C LEU A 382 14.82 -4.10 -4.92
N LEU A 383 15.73 -4.62 -4.08
CA LEU A 383 15.73 -6.04 -3.70
C LEU A 383 14.46 -6.42 -2.92
N LYS A 384 13.96 -5.55 -2.02
CA LYS A 384 12.68 -5.79 -1.34
C LYS A 384 11.52 -5.91 -2.31
N TYR A 385 11.50 -5.09 -3.36
CA TYR A 385 10.48 -5.16 -4.41
C TYR A 385 10.63 -6.44 -5.25
N ALA A 386 11.84 -6.76 -5.71
CA ALA A 386 12.14 -7.96 -6.48
C ALA A 386 11.91 -9.26 -5.69
N CYS A 387 12.11 -9.27 -4.37
CA CYS A 387 11.79 -10.44 -3.54
C CYS A 387 10.28 -10.60 -3.28
N ASN A 388 9.47 -9.54 -3.40
CA ASN A 388 8.03 -9.57 -3.18
C ASN A 388 7.22 -9.88 -4.45
N VAL A 389 7.84 -10.46 -5.47
CA VAL A 389 7.23 -10.73 -6.78
C VAL A 389 6.02 -11.62 -6.67
N ASP A 390 6.00 -12.60 -5.77
CA ASP A 390 4.83 -13.43 -5.52
C ASP A 390 3.58 -12.58 -5.20
N SER A 391 3.74 -11.54 -4.38
CA SER A 391 2.64 -10.63 -4.05
C SER A 391 2.29 -9.70 -5.22
N HIS A 392 3.27 -9.21 -5.98
CA HIS A 392 3.01 -8.33 -7.12
C HIS A 392 2.35 -9.08 -8.28
N PHE A 393 2.82 -10.29 -8.57
CA PHE A 393 2.22 -11.23 -9.51
C PHE A 393 0.78 -11.53 -9.13
N ALA A 394 0.55 -11.97 -7.89
CA ALA A 394 -0.77 -12.29 -7.41
C ALA A 394 -1.72 -11.07 -7.47
N ASN A 395 -1.27 -9.88 -7.08
CA ASN A 395 -2.06 -8.65 -7.21
C ASN A 395 -2.42 -8.31 -8.67
N LYS A 396 -1.44 -8.34 -9.59
CA LYS A 396 -1.68 -8.10 -11.03
C LYS A 396 -2.66 -9.11 -11.60
N LYS A 397 -2.47 -10.39 -11.28
CA LYS A 397 -3.37 -11.46 -11.71
C LYS A 397 -4.78 -11.29 -11.15
N CYS A 398 -4.92 -10.92 -9.88
CA CYS A 398 -6.21 -10.63 -9.27
C CYS A 398 -6.91 -9.48 -10.01
N GLN A 399 -6.18 -8.42 -10.37
CA GLN A 399 -6.74 -7.30 -11.14
C GLN A 399 -7.23 -7.74 -12.52
N ASP A 400 -6.44 -8.53 -13.26
CA ASP A 400 -6.81 -9.05 -14.58
C ASP A 400 -8.06 -9.93 -14.50
N VAL A 401 -8.10 -10.84 -13.52
CA VAL A 401 -9.23 -11.74 -13.27
C VAL A 401 -10.49 -10.95 -12.89
N ILE A 402 -10.38 -9.95 -11.99
CA ILE A 402 -11.51 -9.10 -11.61
C ILE A 402 -12.00 -8.27 -12.81
N MET A 403 -11.10 -7.78 -13.66
CA MET A 403 -11.47 -7.03 -14.86
C MET A 403 -12.21 -7.91 -15.87
N ALA A 404 -11.71 -9.12 -16.12
CA ALA A 404 -12.38 -10.11 -16.96
C ALA A 404 -13.77 -10.46 -16.40
N ALA A 405 -13.86 -10.70 -15.09
CA ALA A 405 -15.12 -10.97 -14.41
C ALA A 405 -16.14 -9.83 -14.54
N ARG A 406 -15.70 -8.57 -14.42
CA ARG A 406 -16.57 -7.38 -14.63
C ARG A 406 -17.12 -7.33 -16.04
N ASN A 407 -16.27 -7.54 -17.05
CA ASN A 407 -16.69 -7.54 -18.45
C ASN A 407 -17.76 -8.62 -18.72
N LEU A 408 -17.62 -9.80 -18.11
CA LEU A 408 -18.62 -10.88 -18.17
C LEU A 408 -19.93 -10.50 -17.47
N MET A 409 -19.87 -9.84 -16.31
CA MET A 409 -21.07 -9.41 -15.56
C MET A 409 -21.86 -8.32 -16.29
N THR A 410 -21.19 -7.42 -17.01
CA THR A 410 -21.82 -6.35 -17.79
C THR A 410 -22.24 -6.79 -19.19
N SER A 411 -21.85 -8.00 -19.63
CA SER A 411 -22.27 -8.57 -20.91
C SER A 411 -23.75 -8.90 -20.92
N GLU A 412 -24.33 -8.99 -22.12
CA GLU A 412 -25.76 -9.24 -22.27
C GLU A 412 -26.15 -10.68 -21.86
N ILE A 413 -27.27 -10.80 -21.13
CA ILE A 413 -27.75 -12.08 -20.55
C ILE A 413 -28.46 -12.97 -21.59
N HIS A 414 -28.80 -12.43 -22.78
CA HIS A 414 -29.64 -13.12 -23.77
C HIS A 414 -28.96 -14.34 -24.42
N ASN A 415 -27.63 -14.39 -24.45
CA ASN A 415 -26.91 -15.53 -24.99
C ASN A 415 -26.89 -16.67 -23.97
N THR A 416 -27.63 -17.74 -24.24
CA THR A 416 -27.84 -18.83 -23.28
C THR A 416 -27.23 -20.16 -23.71
N VAL A 417 -26.73 -20.92 -22.73
CA VAL A 417 -26.28 -22.30 -22.89
C VAL A 417 -27.18 -23.22 -22.08
N LYS A 418 -27.50 -24.40 -22.62
CA LYS A 418 -28.31 -25.43 -21.96
C LYS A 418 -27.41 -26.35 -21.15
N ILE A 419 -27.64 -26.43 -19.85
CA ILE A 419 -26.95 -27.34 -18.93
C ILE A 419 -27.81 -28.57 -18.75
N THR A 420 -27.23 -29.75 -18.89
CA THR A 420 -27.86 -31.05 -18.61
C THR A 420 -27.09 -31.80 -17.53
N PRO A 421 -27.73 -32.73 -16.80
CA PRO A 421 -27.02 -33.58 -15.83
C PRO A 421 -25.88 -34.40 -16.47
N ASP A 422 -26.01 -34.71 -17.77
CA ASP A 422 -25.02 -35.46 -18.55
C ASP A 422 -23.99 -34.58 -19.26
N SER A 423 -24.20 -33.26 -19.33
CA SER A 423 -23.17 -32.36 -19.83
C SER A 423 -22.08 -32.31 -18.78
N SER A 424 -21.05 -33.13 -18.97
CA SER A 424 -19.73 -32.87 -18.44
C SER A 424 -19.35 -31.48 -18.92
N ILE A 425 -19.66 -30.47 -18.10
CA ILE A 425 -19.12 -29.14 -18.29
C ILE A 425 -17.62 -29.36 -18.47
N THR A 426 -17.05 -28.75 -19.49
CA THR A 426 -15.60 -28.62 -19.74
C THR A 426 -14.95 -27.80 -18.62
N LEU A 427 -15.22 -28.17 -17.37
CA LEU A 427 -14.37 -27.83 -16.25
C LEU A 427 -13.04 -28.52 -16.54
N PRO A 428 -11.91 -27.84 -16.32
CA PRO A 428 -10.62 -28.44 -16.54
C PRO A 428 -10.57 -29.76 -15.76
N GLU A 429 -10.15 -30.84 -16.43
CA GLU A 429 -9.98 -32.14 -15.77
C GLU A 429 -9.05 -31.93 -14.57
N LEU A 430 -9.63 -32.08 -13.39
CA LEU A 430 -8.93 -31.91 -12.14
C LEU A 430 -7.92 -33.07 -12.01
N PRO A 431 -6.59 -32.86 -12.12
CA PRO A 431 -5.60 -33.95 -12.10
C PRO A 431 -5.76 -34.85 -10.87
N ASP A 432 -5.67 -36.17 -11.00
CA ASP A 432 -5.96 -37.09 -9.89
C ASP A 432 -5.24 -36.71 -8.57
N PRO A 433 -5.93 -36.74 -7.41
CA PRO A 433 -5.34 -36.38 -6.12
C PRO A 433 -4.20 -37.31 -5.65
N GLY A 434 -3.82 -38.31 -6.46
CA GLY A 434 -2.76 -39.28 -6.17
C GLY A 434 -1.52 -39.19 -7.07
N SER A 435 -1.41 -38.20 -7.97
CA SER A 435 -0.29 -38.10 -8.92
C SER A 435 0.86 -37.17 -8.51
N GLY A 436 0.79 -36.57 -7.32
CA GLY A 436 1.90 -35.80 -6.73
C GLY A 436 2.76 -36.67 -5.82
N ASP A 437 4.07 -36.76 -6.11
CA ASP A 437 5.08 -37.33 -5.23
C ASP A 437 5.00 -36.66 -3.84
N HIS A 438 4.51 -37.38 -2.82
CA HIS A 438 5.14 -37.51 -1.50
C HIS A 438 4.32 -38.40 -0.54
N LEU A 439 5.01 -39.43 -0.05
CA LEU A 439 4.75 -40.27 1.14
C LEU A 439 3.54 -41.21 1.10
N LYS A 440 3.81 -42.42 0.61
CA LYS A 440 3.16 -43.67 1.01
C LYS A 440 3.07 -43.76 2.54
N MET A 441 1.97 -43.29 3.14
CA MET A 441 1.52 -43.85 4.41
C MET A 441 0.78 -45.14 4.06
N LEU A 442 1.40 -46.27 4.38
CA LEU A 442 0.83 -47.61 4.28
C LEU A 442 -0.59 -47.64 4.85
N ILE A 443 -1.58 -47.63 3.98
CA ILE A 443 -2.85 -48.31 4.23
C ILE A 443 -2.69 -49.66 3.54
N PRO A 444 -2.60 -50.79 4.28
CA PRO A 444 -2.39 -52.08 3.67
C PRO A 444 -3.63 -52.48 2.88
N SER A 445 -3.53 -52.43 1.55
CA SER A 445 -4.41 -53.16 0.67
C SER A 445 -4.01 -54.64 0.71
N ASN A 446 -4.87 -55.46 1.31
CA ASN A 446 -5.24 -56.83 0.90
C ASN A 446 -5.46 -57.75 2.10
N SER A 447 -6.72 -57.95 2.48
CA SER A 447 -7.27 -59.29 2.69
C SER A 447 -8.79 -59.21 2.67
N LEU A 448 -9.41 -60.09 1.88
CA LEU A 448 -10.81 -60.44 2.03
C LEU A 448 -11.02 -60.86 3.49
N HIS A 449 -11.88 -60.16 4.22
CA HIS A 449 -12.52 -60.71 5.40
C HIS A 449 -14.04 -60.50 5.28
N ASN A 450 -14.73 -61.59 4.95
CA ASN A 450 -16.14 -61.77 5.22
C ASN A 450 -16.44 -61.41 6.68
N GLY A 451 -17.47 -60.61 6.89
CA GLY A 451 -18.05 -60.40 8.22
C GLY A 451 -17.97 -58.96 8.71
N THR A 452 -18.68 -58.05 8.05
CA THR A 452 -19.25 -56.90 8.77
C THR A 452 -20.65 -56.66 8.24
N VAL A 453 -21.58 -56.66 9.17
CA VAL A 453 -23.02 -56.69 9.00
C VAL A 453 -23.49 -55.56 8.10
N ASN A 454 -24.26 -55.94 7.07
CA ASN A 454 -25.16 -55.08 6.32
C ASN A 454 -26.01 -54.23 7.28
N LEU A 455 -25.66 -52.96 7.43
CA LEU A 455 -26.49 -51.94 8.08
C LEU A 455 -26.66 -50.79 7.10
N GLY A 456 -27.67 -50.94 6.24
CA GLY A 456 -28.09 -49.91 5.29
C GLY A 456 -28.52 -50.55 3.98
N SER A 457 -29.83 -50.61 3.74
CA SER A 457 -30.41 -50.90 2.43
C SER A 457 -29.63 -50.22 1.30
N GLU A 458 -29.15 -50.98 0.31
CA GLU A 458 -28.62 -50.44 -0.95
C GLU A 458 -29.73 -49.79 -1.79
N SER A 459 -30.33 -48.69 -1.31
CA SER A 459 -30.91 -47.70 -2.20
C SER A 459 -29.76 -46.79 -2.63
N ARG A 460 -28.94 -47.26 -3.59
CA ARG A 460 -27.96 -46.39 -4.23
C ARG A 460 -28.73 -45.19 -4.79
N LEU A 461 -28.46 -44.01 -4.24
CA LEU A 461 -29.00 -42.77 -4.77
C LEU A 461 -28.67 -42.73 -6.26
N SER A 462 -29.62 -42.31 -7.10
CA SER A 462 -29.35 -42.22 -8.53
C SER A 462 -28.15 -41.29 -8.75
N PRO A 463 -27.32 -41.55 -9.78
CA PRO A 463 -26.15 -40.70 -10.07
C PRO A 463 -26.53 -39.23 -10.29
N PHE A 464 -27.81 -38.95 -10.60
CA PHE A 464 -28.36 -37.64 -10.83
C PHE A 464 -28.92 -36.94 -9.58
N THR A 465 -28.88 -37.57 -8.40
CA THR A 465 -29.54 -37.06 -7.19
C THR A 465 -29.02 -35.69 -6.75
N LEU A 466 -27.73 -35.43 -6.95
CA LEU A 466 -27.08 -34.17 -6.59
C LEU A 466 -26.82 -33.27 -7.79
N CYS A 467 -27.17 -33.69 -9.01
CA CYS A 467 -26.95 -32.89 -10.22
C CYS A 467 -27.92 -31.71 -10.28
N LEU A 468 -27.44 -30.60 -10.85
CA LEU A 468 -28.33 -29.51 -11.20
C LEU A 468 -29.32 -30.00 -12.27
N PRO A 469 -30.63 -29.74 -12.13
CA PRO A 469 -31.60 -30.11 -13.14
C PRO A 469 -31.36 -29.34 -14.44
N THR A 470 -31.84 -29.90 -15.55
CA THR A 470 -31.72 -29.27 -16.87
C THR A 470 -32.30 -27.86 -16.87
N CYS A 471 -31.51 -26.89 -17.27
CA CYS A 471 -31.91 -25.48 -17.37
C CYS A 471 -31.00 -24.71 -18.34
N ARG A 472 -31.43 -23.52 -18.75
CA ARG A 472 -30.58 -22.58 -19.49
C ARG A 472 -30.01 -21.50 -18.58
N ILE A 473 -28.72 -21.24 -18.74
CA ILE A 473 -27.96 -20.18 -18.08
C ILE A 473 -27.36 -19.24 -19.13
N SER A 474 -26.93 -18.05 -18.75
CA SER A 474 -26.17 -17.18 -19.67
C SER A 474 -24.76 -17.70 -19.90
N SER A 475 -24.26 -17.57 -21.13
CA SER A 475 -22.88 -17.94 -21.48
C SER A 475 -21.85 -17.17 -20.65
N SER A 476 -22.14 -15.91 -20.31
CA SER A 476 -21.31 -15.10 -19.42
C SER A 476 -21.13 -15.72 -18.02
N VAL A 477 -22.16 -16.38 -17.47
CA VAL A 477 -22.09 -17.03 -16.15
C VAL A 477 -21.35 -18.34 -16.21
N GLN A 478 -21.49 -19.09 -17.31
CA GLN A 478 -20.65 -20.27 -17.55
C GLN A 478 -19.17 -19.87 -17.59
N GLN A 479 -18.82 -18.86 -18.41
CA GLN A 479 -17.45 -18.35 -18.53
C GLN A 479 -16.92 -17.78 -17.20
N LEU A 480 -17.78 -17.15 -16.39
CA LEU A 480 -17.41 -16.64 -15.07
C LEU A 480 -17.02 -17.78 -14.11
N VAL A 481 -17.79 -18.88 -14.12
CA VAL A 481 -17.47 -20.08 -13.33
C VAL A 481 -16.20 -20.73 -13.86
N GLU A 482 -16.03 -20.87 -15.18
CA GLU A 482 -14.79 -21.38 -15.79
C GLU A 482 -13.56 -20.54 -15.40
N LEU A 483 -13.67 -19.20 -15.41
CA LEU A 483 -12.63 -18.27 -14.95
C LEU A 483 -12.27 -18.52 -13.48
N ALA A 484 -13.26 -18.75 -12.62
CA ALA A 484 -13.03 -19.10 -11.22
C ALA A 484 -12.27 -20.43 -11.08
N TYR A 485 -12.64 -21.46 -11.84
CA TYR A 485 -11.94 -22.75 -11.85
C TYR A 485 -10.49 -22.62 -12.34
N HIS A 486 -10.25 -21.91 -13.44
CA HIS A 486 -8.89 -21.65 -13.94
C HIS A 486 -8.03 -20.90 -12.91
N THR A 487 -8.60 -19.88 -12.25
CA THR A 487 -7.90 -19.11 -11.22
C THR A 487 -7.53 -19.97 -10.01
N LEU A 488 -8.44 -20.86 -9.57
CA LEU A 488 -8.15 -21.80 -8.48
C LEU A 488 -7.13 -22.88 -8.87
N LEU A 489 -7.13 -23.34 -10.11
CA LEU A 489 -6.10 -24.27 -10.60
C LEU A 489 -4.71 -23.61 -10.61
N GLU A 490 -4.62 -22.37 -11.08
CA GLU A 490 -3.37 -21.61 -11.04
C GLU A 490 -2.92 -21.36 -9.59
N ALA A 491 -3.87 -21.13 -8.67
CA ALA A 491 -3.59 -21.02 -7.25
C ALA A 491 -2.96 -22.30 -6.67
N THR A 492 -3.40 -23.50 -7.10
CA THR A 492 -2.79 -24.76 -6.64
C THR A 492 -1.36 -24.99 -7.15
N ALA A 493 -0.98 -24.36 -8.25
CA ALA A 493 0.36 -24.44 -8.83
C ALA A 493 1.31 -23.33 -8.33
N SER A 494 0.84 -22.44 -7.45
CA SER A 494 1.56 -21.23 -7.01
C SER A 494 2.04 -21.32 -5.56
N THR A 495 2.83 -20.33 -5.12
CA THR A 495 3.32 -20.18 -3.74
C THR A 495 2.17 -19.97 -2.73
N ASP A 496 2.40 -20.27 -1.44
CA ASP A 496 1.38 -20.18 -0.38
C ASP A 496 0.66 -18.83 -0.31
N LEU A 497 1.42 -17.73 -0.43
CA LEU A 497 0.87 -16.37 -0.39
C LEU A 497 -0.01 -16.07 -1.61
N CYS A 498 0.45 -16.43 -2.81
CA CYS A 498 -0.29 -16.28 -4.05
C CYS A 498 -1.57 -17.14 -4.04
N CYS A 499 -1.47 -18.36 -3.49
CA CYS A 499 -2.58 -19.28 -3.35
C CYS A 499 -3.75 -18.68 -2.55
N VAL A 500 -3.45 -18.05 -1.40
CA VAL A 500 -4.45 -17.37 -0.56
C VAL A 500 -5.08 -16.18 -1.31
N GLN A 501 -4.25 -15.33 -1.92
CA GLN A 501 -4.75 -14.14 -2.63
C GLN A 501 -5.63 -14.49 -3.84
N LEU A 502 -5.26 -15.50 -4.63
CA LEU A 502 -6.07 -15.97 -5.76
C LEU A 502 -7.37 -16.64 -5.29
N PHE A 503 -7.34 -17.37 -4.17
CA PHE A 503 -8.55 -17.92 -3.56
C PHE A 503 -9.53 -16.80 -3.13
N ASP A 504 -9.02 -15.78 -2.45
CA ASP A 504 -9.81 -14.61 -2.06
C ASP A 504 -10.29 -13.80 -3.27
N CYS A 505 -9.49 -13.74 -4.35
CA CYS A 505 -9.91 -13.13 -5.61
C CYS A 505 -11.14 -13.83 -6.21
N VAL A 506 -11.14 -15.16 -6.25
CA VAL A 506 -12.31 -15.94 -6.73
C VAL A 506 -13.54 -15.67 -5.86
N ARG A 507 -13.33 -15.55 -4.54
CA ARG A 507 -14.41 -15.15 -3.64
C ARG A 507 -14.94 -13.75 -3.94
N ASN A 508 -14.05 -12.80 -4.22
CA ASN A 508 -14.39 -11.43 -4.62
C ASN A 508 -15.14 -11.39 -5.96
N ILE A 509 -14.83 -12.27 -6.92
CA ILE A 509 -15.58 -12.37 -8.19
C ILE A 509 -17.07 -12.66 -7.91
N PHE A 510 -17.36 -13.64 -7.04
CA PHE A 510 -18.73 -14.00 -6.73
C PHE A 510 -19.44 -12.93 -5.89
N GLN A 511 -18.74 -12.27 -4.97
CA GLN A 511 -19.29 -11.12 -4.24
C GLN A 511 -19.60 -9.96 -5.20
N LEU A 512 -18.72 -9.69 -6.15
CA LEU A 512 -18.92 -8.65 -7.16
C LEU A 512 -20.13 -8.95 -8.05
N PHE A 513 -20.34 -10.22 -8.43
CA PHE A 513 -21.53 -10.64 -9.17
C PHE A 513 -22.81 -10.26 -8.41
N TYR A 514 -22.83 -10.48 -7.09
CA TYR A 514 -23.97 -10.22 -6.22
C TYR A 514 -24.42 -8.75 -6.26
N GLU A 515 -23.49 -7.82 -6.44
CA GLU A 515 -23.77 -6.38 -6.47
C GLU A 515 -23.97 -5.83 -7.89
N VAL A 516 -23.12 -6.24 -8.84
CA VAL A 516 -23.07 -5.64 -10.18
C VAL A 516 -24.24 -6.10 -11.05
N VAL A 517 -24.51 -7.40 -11.13
CA VAL A 517 -25.49 -7.94 -12.08
C VAL A 517 -26.92 -7.46 -11.78
N PRO A 518 -27.41 -7.50 -10.53
CA PRO A 518 -28.75 -7.01 -10.20
C PRO A 518 -28.90 -5.49 -10.38
N THR A 519 -27.80 -4.74 -10.23
CA THR A 519 -27.80 -3.29 -10.38
C THR A 519 -27.79 -2.87 -11.84
N TYR A 520 -26.89 -3.45 -12.64
CA TYR A 520 -26.72 -3.11 -14.05
C TYR A 520 -27.90 -3.60 -14.90
N HIS A 521 -28.38 -4.83 -14.68
CA HIS A 521 -29.46 -5.41 -15.49
C HIS A 521 -30.85 -5.18 -14.90
N ARG A 522 -31.00 -4.30 -13.89
CA ARG A 522 -32.24 -4.12 -13.12
C ARG A 522 -33.49 -3.95 -13.99
N GLU A 523 -33.44 -3.04 -14.96
CA GLU A 523 -34.58 -2.76 -15.82
C GLU A 523 -34.94 -3.94 -16.71
N ASN A 524 -33.93 -4.60 -17.29
CA ASN A 524 -34.12 -5.73 -18.18
C ASN A 524 -34.71 -6.94 -17.42
N LEU A 525 -34.23 -7.18 -16.20
CA LEU A 525 -34.74 -8.24 -15.33
C LEU A 525 -36.19 -8.00 -14.89
N GLN A 526 -36.60 -6.74 -14.70
CA GLN A 526 -37.98 -6.39 -14.36
C GLN A 526 -38.93 -6.39 -15.55
N LYS A 527 -38.47 -6.03 -16.75
CA LYS A 527 -39.31 -5.92 -17.94
C LYS A 527 -39.47 -7.27 -18.67
N LEU A 528 -38.43 -8.10 -18.70
CA LEU A 528 -38.36 -9.28 -19.55
C LEU A 528 -38.47 -10.59 -18.73
N PRO A 529 -39.59 -11.34 -18.82
CA PRO A 529 -39.79 -12.56 -18.05
C PRO A 529 -38.75 -13.66 -18.30
N GLN A 530 -38.22 -13.72 -19.52
CA GLN A 530 -37.19 -14.68 -19.90
C GLN A 530 -35.88 -14.43 -19.15
N LEU A 531 -35.45 -13.16 -19.07
CA LEU A 531 -34.19 -12.80 -18.42
C LEU A 531 -34.25 -13.00 -16.91
N ALA A 532 -35.40 -12.73 -16.28
CA ALA A 532 -35.61 -13.05 -14.86
C ALA A 532 -35.47 -14.56 -14.59
N ALA A 533 -36.02 -15.41 -15.47
CA ALA A 533 -35.89 -16.86 -15.38
C ALA A 533 -34.43 -17.33 -15.61
N ILE A 534 -33.72 -16.76 -16.59
CA ILE A 534 -32.30 -17.05 -16.82
C ILE A 534 -31.46 -16.63 -15.62
N HIS A 535 -31.69 -15.43 -15.06
CA HIS A 535 -30.96 -14.95 -13.89
C HIS A 535 -31.21 -15.82 -12.64
N HIS A 536 -32.44 -16.31 -12.46
CA HIS A 536 -32.74 -17.30 -11.44
C HIS A 536 -31.86 -18.55 -11.60
N ASN A 537 -31.81 -19.11 -12.81
CA ASN A 537 -30.99 -20.29 -13.11
C ASN A 537 -29.50 -19.99 -12.95
N ASN A 538 -29.01 -18.83 -13.39
CA ASN A 538 -27.63 -18.39 -13.21
C ASN A 538 -27.23 -18.42 -11.73
N CYS A 539 -28.08 -17.89 -10.85
CA CYS A 539 -27.83 -17.91 -9.42
C CYS A 539 -27.85 -19.32 -8.83
N MET A 540 -28.78 -20.18 -9.29
CA MET A 540 -28.84 -21.59 -8.86
C MET A 540 -27.63 -22.39 -9.35
N TYR A 541 -27.15 -22.12 -10.56
CA TYR A 541 -25.95 -22.71 -11.15
C TYR A 541 -24.70 -22.33 -10.37
N ILE A 542 -24.48 -21.03 -10.13
CA ILE A 542 -23.36 -20.56 -9.29
C ILE A 542 -23.46 -21.19 -7.89
N ALA A 543 -24.63 -21.13 -7.25
CA ALA A 543 -24.85 -21.72 -5.94
C ALA A 543 -24.55 -23.23 -5.90
N HIS A 544 -24.84 -23.95 -6.99
CA HIS A 544 -24.52 -25.38 -7.11
C HIS A 544 -23.01 -25.62 -7.12
N HIS A 545 -22.24 -24.85 -7.91
CA HIS A 545 -20.78 -24.97 -7.94
C HIS A 545 -20.13 -24.58 -6.60
N LEU A 546 -20.60 -23.51 -5.95
CA LEU A 546 -20.03 -23.05 -4.67
C LEU A 546 -20.17 -24.06 -3.52
N LEU A 547 -21.12 -25.01 -3.61
CA LEU A 547 -21.25 -26.10 -2.62
C LEU A 547 -20.04 -27.02 -2.57
N THR A 548 -19.42 -27.28 -3.73
CA THR A 548 -18.33 -28.27 -3.87
C THR A 548 -16.99 -27.62 -4.20
N LEU A 549 -16.97 -26.40 -4.74
CA LEU A 549 -15.77 -25.70 -5.20
C LEU A 549 -14.68 -25.66 -4.11
N GLY A 550 -15.01 -25.22 -2.90
CA GLY A 550 -14.04 -25.14 -1.81
C GLY A 550 -13.46 -26.52 -1.44
N HIS A 551 -14.30 -27.55 -1.45
CA HIS A 551 -13.87 -28.92 -1.13
C HIS A 551 -12.99 -29.53 -2.23
N GLN A 552 -13.29 -29.27 -3.51
CA GLN A 552 -12.53 -29.77 -4.66
C GLN A 552 -11.07 -29.32 -4.62
N PHE A 553 -10.82 -28.08 -4.20
CA PHE A 553 -9.48 -27.49 -4.14
C PHE A 553 -8.80 -27.63 -2.77
N ARG A 554 -9.53 -28.01 -1.71
CA ARG A 554 -8.98 -28.17 -0.34
C ARG A 554 -7.86 -29.21 -0.24
N TYR A 555 -7.95 -30.31 -0.99
CA TYR A 555 -6.94 -31.38 -0.96
C TYR A 555 -5.76 -31.14 -1.91
N ARG A 556 -5.79 -30.06 -2.68
CA ARG A 556 -4.83 -29.72 -3.74
C ARG A 556 -4.09 -28.42 -3.47
N GLY A 557 -4.62 -27.58 -2.58
CA GLY A 557 -3.97 -26.38 -2.11
C GLY A 557 -2.82 -26.67 -1.13
N THR A 558 -2.02 -25.64 -0.89
CA THR A 558 -0.87 -25.71 0.01
C THR A 558 -1.31 -25.88 1.48
N GLY A 559 -0.36 -26.16 2.39
CA GLY A 559 -0.65 -26.48 3.79
C GLY A 559 -1.53 -25.45 4.52
N VAL A 560 -1.50 -24.19 4.07
CA VAL A 560 -2.29 -23.08 4.62
C VAL A 560 -3.78 -23.22 4.32
N LEU A 561 -4.16 -23.50 3.06
CA LEU A 561 -5.56 -23.71 2.68
C LEU A 561 -6.13 -25.04 3.20
N ARG A 562 -5.26 -26.05 3.39
CA ARG A 562 -5.65 -27.35 3.95
C ARG A 562 -6.10 -27.24 5.41
N ASN A 563 -5.44 -26.35 6.17
CA ASN A 563 -5.69 -26.10 7.59
C ASN A 563 -6.69 -24.96 7.85
N GLY A 564 -6.87 -24.05 6.89
CA GLY A 564 -7.84 -22.95 6.97
C GLY A 564 -9.28 -23.33 6.62
N ALA A 565 -10.23 -22.47 6.96
CA ALA A 565 -11.66 -22.60 6.61
C ALA A 565 -11.94 -22.11 5.17
N ALA A 566 -11.18 -22.61 4.18
CA ALA A 566 -11.34 -22.25 2.78
C ALA A 566 -12.67 -22.82 2.23
N THR A 567 -13.73 -22.00 2.21
CA THR A 567 -15.07 -22.40 1.77
C THR A 567 -15.78 -21.28 1.01
N PHE A 568 -16.69 -21.69 0.13
CA PHE A 568 -17.64 -20.82 -0.57
C PHE A 568 -19.09 -21.11 -0.21
N VAL A 569 -19.33 -22.07 0.69
CA VAL A 569 -20.68 -22.55 1.06
C VAL A 569 -21.50 -21.44 1.73
N ASP A 570 -20.85 -20.51 2.40
CA ASP A 570 -21.49 -19.37 3.06
C ASP A 570 -22.10 -18.36 2.08
N LEU A 571 -21.63 -18.32 0.82
CA LEU A 571 -22.21 -17.50 -0.24
C LEU A 571 -23.49 -18.12 -0.85
N VAL A 572 -23.68 -19.44 -0.70
CA VAL A 572 -24.77 -20.21 -1.33
C VAL A 572 -26.16 -19.68 -0.97
N PRO A 573 -26.50 -19.41 0.32
CA PRO A 573 -27.81 -18.85 0.68
C PRO A 573 -28.06 -17.49 0.04
N GLY A 574 -27.01 -16.67 -0.11
CA GLY A 574 -27.08 -15.35 -0.75
C GLY A 574 -27.49 -15.47 -2.21
N PHE A 575 -26.79 -16.29 -3.00
CA PHE A 575 -27.12 -16.52 -4.41
C PHE A 575 -28.52 -17.11 -4.61
N ARG A 576 -28.91 -18.12 -3.82
CA ARG A 576 -30.25 -18.70 -3.91
C ARG A 576 -31.35 -17.66 -3.65
N ARG A 577 -31.14 -16.80 -2.65
CA ARG A 577 -32.06 -15.71 -2.33
C ARG A 577 -32.13 -14.70 -3.48
N LEU A 578 -30.98 -14.27 -4.00
CA LEU A 578 -30.89 -13.30 -5.10
C LEU A 578 -31.70 -13.76 -6.33
N GLY A 579 -31.46 -14.99 -6.79
CA GLY A 579 -32.18 -15.55 -7.93
C GLY A 579 -33.67 -15.76 -7.65
N MET A 580 -34.04 -16.13 -6.42
CA MET A 580 -35.44 -16.31 -6.03
C MET A 580 -36.21 -14.99 -5.95
N GLU A 581 -35.62 -13.95 -5.32
CA GLU A 581 -36.25 -12.63 -5.19
C GLU A 581 -36.52 -11.99 -6.56
N CYS A 582 -35.54 -12.07 -7.47
CA CYS A 582 -35.70 -11.59 -8.84
C CYS A 582 -36.86 -12.30 -9.57
N PHE A 583 -36.90 -13.63 -9.54
CA PHE A 583 -37.96 -14.38 -10.19
C PHE A 583 -39.33 -14.18 -9.54
N LEU A 584 -39.40 -14.11 -8.21
CA LEU A 584 -40.64 -13.84 -7.50
C LEU A 584 -41.17 -12.43 -7.77
N ALA A 585 -40.29 -11.43 -7.94
CA ALA A 585 -40.71 -10.10 -8.39
C ALA A 585 -41.39 -10.17 -9.76
N GLN A 586 -40.80 -10.92 -10.71
CA GLN A 586 -41.42 -11.14 -12.01
C GLN A 586 -42.76 -11.88 -11.92
N MET A 587 -42.86 -12.89 -11.06
CA MET A 587 -44.12 -13.59 -10.81
C MET A 587 -45.22 -12.65 -10.28
N ARG A 588 -44.87 -11.65 -9.45
CA ARG A 588 -45.84 -10.65 -8.97
C ARG A 588 -46.33 -9.75 -10.11
N VAL A 589 -45.45 -9.34 -11.01
CA VAL A 589 -45.83 -8.58 -12.22
C VAL A 589 -46.82 -9.40 -13.06
N GLN A 590 -46.49 -10.66 -13.36
CA GLN A 590 -47.36 -11.52 -14.16
C GLN A 590 -48.71 -11.80 -13.49
N LYS A 591 -48.76 -11.95 -12.16
CA LYS A 591 -50.02 -12.02 -11.41
C LYS A 591 -50.85 -10.74 -11.57
N GLY A 592 -50.22 -9.58 -11.45
CA GLY A 592 -50.88 -8.28 -11.65
C GLY A 592 -51.51 -8.17 -13.03
N GLU A 593 -50.77 -8.53 -14.09
CA GLU A 593 -51.29 -8.48 -15.46
C GLU A 593 -52.46 -9.47 -15.69
N ILE A 594 -52.47 -10.63 -15.01
CA ILE A 594 -53.60 -11.59 -15.09
C ILE A 594 -54.84 -10.97 -14.46
N LEU A 595 -54.71 -10.40 -13.26
CA LEU A 595 -55.82 -9.78 -12.54
C LEU A 595 -56.36 -8.55 -13.28
N GLU A 596 -55.48 -7.74 -13.88
CA GLU A 596 -55.86 -6.62 -14.72
C GLU A 596 -56.69 -7.06 -15.94
N ARG A 597 -56.26 -8.13 -16.64
CA ARG A 597 -57.05 -8.69 -17.75
C ARG A 597 -58.41 -9.22 -17.29
N LEU A 598 -58.47 -9.91 -16.14
CA LEU A 598 -59.74 -10.37 -15.57
C LEU A 598 -60.64 -9.23 -15.11
N SER A 599 -60.10 -8.07 -14.73
CA SER A 599 -60.90 -6.90 -14.35
C SER A 599 -61.84 -6.42 -15.47
N SER A 600 -61.46 -6.65 -16.74
CA SER A 600 -62.29 -6.32 -17.91
C SER A 600 -63.53 -7.20 -18.06
N ALA A 601 -63.65 -8.29 -17.29
CA ALA A 601 -64.79 -9.21 -17.29
C ALA A 601 -66.04 -8.68 -16.56
N ARG A 602 -66.09 -7.38 -16.22
CA ARG A 602 -67.23 -6.71 -15.56
C ARG A 602 -67.78 -7.50 -14.36
N ASN A 603 -66.87 -8.03 -13.53
CA ASN A 603 -67.18 -8.85 -12.33
C ASN A 603 -68.00 -10.12 -12.57
N PHE A 604 -68.15 -10.57 -13.82
CA PHE A 604 -68.99 -11.74 -14.15
C PHE A 604 -70.47 -11.57 -13.75
N SER A 605 -70.96 -10.33 -13.66
CA SER A 605 -72.37 -10.01 -13.36
C SER A 605 -73.17 -9.73 -14.64
N ASN A 606 -74.48 -10.01 -14.61
CA ASN A 606 -75.42 -9.79 -15.74
C ASN A 606 -74.88 -10.41 -17.03
N MET A 607 -74.69 -11.73 -16.99
CA MET A 607 -74.10 -12.50 -18.07
C MET A 607 -75.10 -12.78 -19.19
N ASP A 608 -76.40 -12.65 -18.93
CA ASP A 608 -77.50 -12.61 -19.89
C ASP A 608 -77.32 -11.54 -20.99
N ASP A 609 -76.67 -10.43 -20.68
CA ASP A 609 -76.25 -9.42 -21.67
C ASP A 609 -75.10 -9.94 -22.55
N GLU A 610 -75.29 -9.90 -23.88
CA GLU A 610 -74.31 -10.39 -24.86
C GLU A 610 -72.99 -9.61 -24.82
N GLU A 611 -72.99 -8.31 -24.52
CA GLU A 611 -71.76 -7.52 -24.44
C GLU A 611 -70.93 -7.94 -23.21
N ASN A 612 -71.58 -8.11 -22.06
CA ASN A 612 -70.94 -8.59 -20.83
C ASN A 612 -70.38 -10.01 -21.00
N TYR A 613 -71.16 -10.91 -21.60
CA TYR A 613 -70.70 -12.27 -21.91
C TYR A 613 -69.51 -12.29 -22.86
N CYS A 614 -69.57 -11.48 -23.93
CA CYS A 614 -68.46 -11.33 -24.87
C CYS A 614 -67.20 -10.80 -24.17
N ALA A 615 -67.34 -9.78 -23.31
CA ALA A 615 -66.23 -9.20 -22.56
C ALA A 615 -65.58 -10.22 -21.61
N ALA A 616 -66.37 -10.96 -20.83
CA ALA A 616 -65.87 -11.99 -19.92
C ALA A 616 -65.19 -13.16 -20.65
N ASN A 617 -65.78 -13.64 -21.75
CA ASN A 617 -65.17 -14.67 -22.60
C ASN A 617 -63.83 -14.19 -23.18
N LYS A 618 -63.78 -12.93 -23.65
CA LYS A 618 -62.54 -12.31 -24.13
C LYS A 618 -61.49 -12.21 -23.03
N ALA A 619 -61.87 -11.80 -21.82
CA ALA A 619 -60.95 -11.72 -20.68
C ALA A 619 -60.35 -13.09 -20.33
N ILE A 620 -61.17 -14.15 -20.23
CA ILE A 620 -60.70 -15.52 -19.98
C ILE A 620 -59.73 -15.99 -21.08
N LYS A 621 -60.10 -15.82 -22.34
CA LYS A 621 -59.24 -16.17 -23.48
C LYS A 621 -57.93 -15.38 -23.48
N GLN A 622 -57.96 -14.10 -23.11
CA GLN A 622 -56.76 -13.28 -23.00
C GLN A 622 -55.82 -13.75 -21.88
N VAL A 623 -56.37 -14.17 -20.74
CA VAL A 623 -55.58 -14.76 -19.64
C VAL A 623 -54.94 -16.08 -20.09
N LEU A 624 -55.71 -16.99 -20.69
CA LEU A 624 -55.18 -18.25 -21.22
C LEU A 624 -54.13 -18.03 -22.30
N HIS A 625 -54.33 -17.04 -23.17
CA HIS A 625 -53.34 -16.66 -24.18
C HIS A 625 -52.05 -16.11 -23.56
N GLN A 626 -52.15 -15.25 -22.54
CA GLN A 626 -50.98 -14.77 -21.80
C GLN A 626 -50.21 -15.94 -21.19
N LEU A 627 -50.91 -16.83 -20.48
CA LEU A 627 -50.31 -17.98 -19.82
C LEU A 627 -49.61 -18.88 -20.83
N ARG A 628 -50.22 -19.16 -21.99
CA ARG A 628 -49.57 -19.90 -23.09
C ARG A 628 -48.32 -19.19 -23.59
N ARG A 629 -48.38 -17.87 -23.84
CA ARG A 629 -47.23 -17.09 -24.30
C ARG A 629 -46.09 -17.11 -23.28
N LEU A 630 -46.39 -16.97 -22.00
CA LEU A 630 -45.41 -17.02 -20.93
C LEU A 630 -44.81 -18.43 -20.76
N GLY A 631 -45.65 -19.45 -20.91
CA GLY A 631 -45.21 -20.85 -20.97
C GLY A 631 -44.17 -21.07 -22.06
N MET A 632 -44.42 -20.60 -23.28
CA MET A 632 -43.44 -20.67 -24.37
C MET A 632 -42.12 -19.94 -24.06
N VAL A 633 -42.17 -18.83 -23.32
CA VAL A 633 -40.98 -18.05 -22.94
C VAL A 633 -40.12 -18.77 -21.89
N TRP A 634 -40.76 -19.52 -20.99
CA TRP A 634 -40.06 -20.27 -19.92
C TRP A 634 -39.77 -21.73 -20.27
N GLN A 635 -40.41 -22.25 -21.32
CA GLN A 635 -40.13 -23.56 -21.89
C GLN A 635 -38.67 -23.64 -22.31
N ASP A 636 -38.03 -24.77 -22.01
CA ASP A 636 -36.60 -25.01 -22.23
C ASP A 636 -35.64 -24.06 -21.48
N VAL A 637 -36.14 -23.12 -20.66
CA VAL A 637 -35.33 -22.24 -19.80
C VAL A 637 -35.31 -22.77 -18.37
N LEU A 638 -36.48 -22.89 -17.73
CA LEU A 638 -36.60 -23.28 -16.33
C LEU A 638 -36.54 -24.82 -16.15
N PRO A 639 -36.04 -25.31 -15.00
CA PRO A 639 -36.26 -26.69 -14.60
C PRO A 639 -37.76 -27.03 -14.56
N VAL A 640 -38.11 -28.24 -14.99
CA VAL A 640 -39.52 -28.71 -15.11
C VAL A 640 -40.35 -28.44 -13.85
N ASN A 641 -39.82 -28.74 -12.67
CA ASN A 641 -40.52 -28.53 -11.39
C ASN A 641 -40.76 -27.03 -11.11
N VAL A 642 -39.76 -26.18 -11.40
CA VAL A 642 -39.88 -24.73 -11.21
C VAL A 642 -40.88 -24.14 -12.20
N TYR A 643 -40.84 -24.59 -13.46
CA TYR A 643 -41.82 -24.24 -14.49
C TYR A 643 -43.25 -24.57 -14.05
N CYS A 644 -43.51 -25.83 -13.66
CA CYS A 644 -44.86 -26.28 -13.31
C CYS A 644 -45.40 -25.54 -12.08
N LYS A 645 -44.55 -25.30 -11.07
CA LYS A 645 -44.91 -24.48 -9.91
C LYS A 645 -45.23 -23.03 -10.29
N ALA A 646 -44.45 -22.42 -11.18
CA ALA A 646 -44.69 -21.06 -11.64
C ALA A 646 -46.00 -20.97 -12.43
N MET A 647 -46.18 -21.81 -13.46
CA MET A 647 -47.41 -21.82 -14.25
C MET A 647 -48.64 -22.17 -13.41
N GLY A 648 -48.52 -23.13 -12.49
CA GLY A 648 -49.57 -23.49 -11.55
C GLY A 648 -49.95 -22.35 -10.61
N ALA A 649 -48.98 -21.61 -10.08
CA ALA A 649 -49.26 -20.45 -9.23
C ALA A 649 -49.98 -19.31 -10.00
N LEU A 650 -49.68 -19.11 -11.28
CA LEU A 650 -50.35 -18.12 -12.13
C LEU A 650 -51.77 -18.56 -12.50
N LEU A 651 -51.95 -19.80 -12.93
CA LEU A 651 -53.27 -20.35 -13.21
C LEU A 651 -54.15 -20.34 -11.94
N ASN A 652 -53.59 -20.73 -10.80
CA ASN A 652 -54.27 -20.65 -9.51
C ASN A 652 -54.74 -19.21 -9.18
N THR A 653 -53.94 -18.20 -9.54
CA THR A 653 -54.33 -16.80 -9.33
C THR A 653 -55.56 -16.44 -10.17
N ALA A 654 -55.60 -16.87 -11.44
CA ALA A 654 -56.76 -16.66 -12.29
C ALA A 654 -58.01 -17.39 -11.77
N LEU A 655 -57.88 -18.66 -11.37
CA LEU A 655 -59.00 -19.43 -10.85
C LEU A 655 -59.53 -18.86 -9.54
N ALA A 656 -58.64 -18.52 -8.60
CA ALA A 656 -59.03 -17.95 -7.32
C ALA A 656 -59.82 -16.64 -7.51
N GLU A 657 -59.39 -15.78 -8.44
CA GLU A 657 -60.10 -14.54 -8.77
C GLU A 657 -61.49 -14.81 -9.36
N ILE A 658 -61.61 -15.77 -10.29
CA ILE A 658 -62.90 -16.12 -10.89
C ILE A 658 -63.85 -16.71 -9.83
N VAL A 659 -63.38 -17.65 -9.01
CA VAL A 659 -64.18 -18.22 -7.90
C VAL A 659 -64.66 -17.12 -6.98
N THR A 660 -63.76 -16.21 -6.58
CA THR A 660 -64.08 -15.13 -5.65
C THR A 660 -65.14 -14.19 -6.22
N ARG A 661 -65.05 -13.82 -7.51
CA ARG A 661 -66.03 -12.95 -8.17
C ARG A 661 -67.39 -13.61 -8.31
N ILE A 662 -67.43 -14.87 -8.75
CA ILE A 662 -68.70 -15.61 -8.90
C ILE A 662 -69.36 -15.84 -7.54
N ALA A 663 -68.59 -16.22 -6.51
CA ALA A 663 -69.12 -16.45 -5.17
C ALA A 663 -69.62 -15.17 -4.47
N ALA A 664 -69.19 -14.00 -4.94
CA ALA A 664 -69.63 -12.70 -4.44
C ALA A 664 -70.92 -12.17 -5.11
N LEU A 665 -71.45 -12.84 -6.13
CA LEU A 665 -72.70 -12.44 -6.78
C LEU A 665 -73.89 -12.68 -5.85
N GLU A 666 -74.78 -11.69 -5.73
CA GLU A 666 -75.96 -11.76 -4.85
C GLU A 666 -77.14 -12.53 -5.47
N ASP A 667 -77.28 -12.45 -6.80
CA ASP A 667 -78.32 -13.09 -7.59
C ASP A 667 -77.73 -13.62 -8.90
N ILE A 668 -78.04 -14.87 -9.25
CA ILE A 668 -77.56 -15.55 -10.46
C ILE A 668 -78.77 -16.21 -11.10
N SER A 669 -79.21 -15.69 -12.25
CA SER A 669 -80.30 -16.31 -13.00
C SER A 669 -79.86 -17.66 -13.60
N ALA A 670 -80.83 -18.48 -14.03
CA ALA A 670 -80.50 -19.75 -14.70
C ALA A 670 -79.69 -19.55 -16.00
N GLU A 671 -80.00 -18.49 -16.75
CA GLU A 671 -79.26 -18.13 -17.97
C GLU A 671 -77.84 -17.64 -17.63
N ASP A 672 -77.67 -16.86 -16.56
CA ASP A 672 -76.34 -16.46 -16.07
C ASP A 672 -75.53 -17.67 -15.64
N ALA A 673 -76.13 -18.61 -14.91
CA ALA A 673 -75.48 -19.82 -14.44
C ALA A 673 -74.96 -20.70 -15.60
N ASP A 674 -75.76 -20.87 -16.66
CA ASP A 674 -75.37 -21.59 -17.89
C ASP A 674 -74.22 -20.90 -18.64
N ARG A 675 -74.25 -19.57 -18.71
CA ARG A 675 -73.20 -18.77 -19.34
C ARG A 675 -71.90 -18.80 -18.51
N LEU A 676 -71.99 -18.64 -17.19
CA LEU A 676 -70.85 -18.77 -16.27
C LEU A 676 -70.24 -20.17 -16.32
N TYR A 677 -71.06 -21.21 -16.35
CA TYR A 677 -70.59 -22.59 -16.53
C TYR A 677 -69.83 -22.76 -17.85
N SER A 678 -70.38 -22.21 -18.95
CA SER A 678 -69.73 -22.25 -20.26
C SER A 678 -68.36 -21.55 -20.26
N LEU A 679 -68.25 -20.41 -19.58
CA LEU A 679 -66.98 -19.70 -19.39
C LEU A 679 -65.98 -20.51 -18.55
N CYS A 680 -66.44 -21.10 -17.45
CA CYS A 680 -65.60 -21.94 -16.59
C CYS A 680 -65.12 -23.20 -17.31
N ARG A 681 -65.97 -23.78 -18.17
CA ARG A 681 -65.62 -24.95 -19.00
C ARG A 681 -64.43 -24.66 -19.92
N VAL A 682 -64.38 -23.49 -20.56
CA VAL A 682 -63.22 -23.07 -21.36
C VAL A 682 -61.94 -23.09 -20.53
N MET A 683 -61.99 -22.60 -19.29
CA MET A 683 -60.83 -22.59 -18.39
C MET A 683 -60.39 -24.00 -17.95
N VAL A 684 -61.33 -24.93 -17.74
CA VAL A 684 -60.99 -26.33 -17.39
C VAL A 684 -60.42 -27.10 -18.58
N GLU A 685 -60.92 -26.86 -19.79
CA GLU A 685 -60.45 -27.53 -21.00
C GLU A 685 -59.10 -27.01 -21.49
N GLU A 686 -58.89 -25.69 -21.45
CA GLU A 686 -57.66 -25.06 -21.96
C GLU A 686 -56.59 -24.81 -20.87
N GLY A 687 -56.98 -24.70 -19.60
CA GLY A 687 -56.05 -24.45 -18.48
C GLY A 687 -54.91 -25.49 -18.37
N PRO A 688 -55.18 -26.80 -18.46
CA PRO A 688 -54.14 -27.82 -18.43
C PRO A 688 -53.16 -27.72 -19.60
N GLN A 689 -53.61 -27.25 -20.77
CA GLN A 689 -52.79 -27.15 -21.98
C GLN A 689 -51.66 -26.11 -21.85
N VAL A 690 -51.70 -25.25 -20.83
CA VAL A 690 -50.64 -24.30 -20.48
C VAL A 690 -49.37 -25.00 -19.97
N PHE A 691 -49.49 -26.23 -19.45
CA PHE A 691 -48.37 -26.97 -18.87
C PHE A 691 -47.56 -27.70 -19.95
N THR A 692 -46.65 -26.95 -20.60
CA THR A 692 -45.74 -27.46 -21.63
C THR A 692 -44.26 -27.24 -21.26
N PRO A 693 -43.75 -27.86 -20.18
CA PRO A 693 -42.36 -27.65 -19.74
C PRO A 693 -41.31 -28.18 -20.71
N LEU A 694 -41.64 -29.19 -21.52
CA LEU A 694 -40.74 -29.83 -22.48
C LEU A 694 -41.07 -29.41 -23.91
N LEU A 695 -40.06 -29.39 -24.79
CA LEU A 695 -40.23 -29.10 -26.23
C LEU A 695 -40.98 -30.22 -26.96
N GLU A 696 -40.86 -31.46 -26.48
CA GLU A 696 -41.57 -32.61 -27.05
C GLU A 696 -42.98 -32.67 -26.48
N GLU A 697 -43.99 -32.40 -27.32
CA GLU A 697 -45.39 -32.30 -26.89
C GLU A 697 -45.93 -33.60 -26.27
N ASP A 698 -45.53 -34.76 -26.80
CA ASP A 698 -45.99 -36.07 -26.33
C ASP A 698 -45.62 -36.36 -24.88
N LYS A 699 -44.51 -35.80 -24.41
CA LYS A 699 -44.03 -35.98 -23.02
C LYS A 699 -44.70 -35.03 -22.04
N ASN A 700 -45.46 -34.03 -22.52
CA ASN A 700 -46.10 -33.05 -21.64
C ASN A 700 -47.42 -33.55 -21.03
N LYS A 701 -48.05 -34.59 -21.59
CA LYS A 701 -49.35 -35.11 -21.13
C LYS A 701 -49.40 -35.37 -19.62
N LYS A 702 -48.34 -35.95 -19.07
CA LYS A 702 -48.20 -36.20 -17.63
C LYS A 702 -48.40 -34.92 -16.79
N TYR A 703 -47.80 -33.80 -17.19
CA TYR A 703 -47.89 -32.55 -16.43
C TYR A 703 -49.25 -31.87 -16.57
N GLN A 704 -49.95 -32.12 -17.69
CA GLN A 704 -51.32 -31.65 -17.92
C GLN A 704 -52.33 -32.43 -17.08
N GLU A 705 -52.05 -33.68 -16.74
CA GLU A 705 -52.85 -34.49 -15.82
C GLU A 705 -52.58 -34.12 -14.34
N GLU A 706 -51.33 -33.75 -14.01
CA GLU A 706 -50.90 -33.37 -12.66
C GLU A 706 -51.25 -31.93 -12.26
N VAL A 707 -52.10 -31.22 -13.01
CA VAL A 707 -52.54 -29.84 -12.69
C VAL A 707 -53.05 -29.67 -11.24
N PRO A 708 -53.83 -30.60 -10.65
CA PRO A 708 -54.28 -30.46 -9.27
C PRO A 708 -53.13 -30.41 -8.24
N VAL A 709 -51.95 -30.93 -8.58
CA VAL A 709 -50.77 -30.90 -7.70
C VAL A 709 -50.16 -29.49 -7.63
N TYR A 710 -50.22 -28.74 -8.74
CA TYR A 710 -49.61 -27.42 -8.85
C TYR A 710 -50.61 -26.28 -8.61
N VAL A 711 -51.91 -26.54 -8.78
CA VAL A 711 -53.00 -25.54 -8.72
C VAL A 711 -53.94 -25.86 -7.57
N HIS A 712 -53.77 -25.14 -6.47
CA HIS A 712 -54.48 -25.41 -5.21
C HIS A 712 -55.99 -25.24 -5.33
N LYS A 713 -56.47 -24.21 -6.04
CA LYS A 713 -57.91 -23.93 -6.24
C LYS A 713 -58.55 -24.69 -7.40
N TRP A 714 -57.86 -25.71 -7.94
CA TRP A 714 -58.36 -26.47 -9.09
C TRP A 714 -59.62 -27.27 -8.76
N MET A 715 -59.63 -27.97 -7.62
CA MET A 715 -60.79 -28.75 -7.19
C MET A 715 -61.93 -27.82 -6.76
N THR A 716 -61.64 -26.78 -5.98
CA THR A 716 -62.61 -25.71 -5.68
C THR A 716 -63.30 -25.16 -6.94
N PHE A 717 -62.55 -24.93 -8.03
CA PHE A 717 -63.10 -24.42 -9.29
C PHE A 717 -63.99 -25.45 -10.00
N LYS A 718 -63.64 -26.74 -9.98
CA LYS A 718 -64.48 -27.81 -10.53
C LYS A 718 -65.78 -27.99 -9.74
N GLU A 719 -65.71 -27.95 -8.42
CA GLU A 719 -66.90 -28.02 -7.56
C GLU A 719 -67.82 -26.81 -7.78
N LEU A 720 -67.26 -25.61 -7.99
CA LEU A 720 -68.06 -24.43 -8.37
C LEU A 720 -68.85 -24.66 -9.67
N MET A 721 -68.22 -25.28 -10.68
CA MET A 721 -68.91 -25.60 -11.94
C MET A 721 -70.07 -26.58 -11.73
N ILE A 722 -69.92 -27.54 -10.82
CA ILE A 722 -70.99 -28.47 -10.48
C ILE A 722 -72.13 -27.71 -9.80
N ILE A 723 -71.84 -26.83 -8.83
CA ILE A 723 -72.87 -26.02 -8.14
C ILE A 723 -73.68 -25.17 -9.11
N LEU A 724 -73.04 -24.55 -10.12
CA LEU A 724 -73.71 -23.70 -11.11
C LEU A 724 -74.74 -24.46 -11.98
N GLN A 725 -74.65 -25.78 -12.06
CA GLN A 725 -75.54 -26.62 -12.89
C GLN A 725 -76.39 -27.59 -12.06
N ALA A 726 -76.05 -27.79 -10.79
CA ALA A 726 -76.71 -28.74 -9.91
C ALA A 726 -78.07 -28.22 -9.41
N ASN A 727 -78.99 -29.14 -9.17
CA ASN A 727 -80.23 -28.80 -8.46
C ASN A 727 -80.00 -28.74 -6.94
N LEU A 728 -80.95 -28.15 -6.21
CA LEU A 728 -80.83 -27.95 -4.77
C LEU A 728 -80.63 -29.26 -3.97
N GLN A 729 -81.18 -30.38 -4.46
CA GLN A 729 -81.03 -31.67 -3.79
C GLN A 729 -79.62 -32.25 -4.02
N GLU A 730 -79.10 -32.17 -5.24
CA GLU A 730 -77.74 -32.57 -5.58
C GLU A 730 -76.70 -31.80 -4.77
N ILE A 731 -76.89 -30.48 -4.57
CA ILE A 731 -75.98 -29.67 -3.74
C ILE A 731 -75.99 -30.14 -2.27
N VAL A 732 -77.17 -30.47 -1.72
CA VAL A 732 -77.28 -31.01 -0.35
C VAL A 732 -76.65 -32.40 -0.25
N ASP A 733 -76.84 -33.24 -1.27
CA ASP A 733 -76.27 -34.59 -1.32
C ASP A 733 -74.73 -34.54 -1.45
N GLN A 734 -74.18 -33.60 -2.24
CA GLN A 734 -72.74 -33.38 -2.33
C GLN A 734 -72.13 -32.69 -1.10
N TRP A 735 -72.92 -31.97 -0.31
CA TRP A 735 -72.49 -31.47 1.00
C TRP A 735 -72.35 -32.61 2.02
N ALA A 736 -73.24 -33.60 1.97
CA ALA A 736 -73.26 -34.80 2.82
C ALA A 736 -72.96 -34.51 4.31
N ASP A 737 -73.70 -33.58 4.91
CA ASP A 737 -73.54 -33.13 6.31
C ASP A 737 -72.09 -32.73 6.69
N GLY A 738 -71.37 -32.10 5.75
CA GLY A 738 -70.01 -31.59 5.97
C GLY A 738 -68.91 -32.61 5.73
N LYS A 739 -69.21 -33.75 5.11
CA LYS A 739 -68.25 -34.82 4.77
C LYS A 739 -68.15 -35.11 3.28
N GLY A 740 -68.91 -34.37 2.46
CA GLY A 740 -68.89 -34.55 1.01
C GLY A 740 -67.80 -33.72 0.32
N PRO A 741 -67.54 -33.96 -0.97
CA PRO A 741 -66.49 -33.30 -1.74
C PRO A 741 -66.64 -31.77 -1.74
N LEU A 742 -67.88 -31.27 -1.66
CA LEU A 742 -68.16 -29.84 -1.60
C LEU A 742 -67.70 -29.19 -0.27
N ALA A 743 -67.77 -29.92 0.83
CA ALA A 743 -67.41 -29.44 2.17
C ALA A 743 -65.88 -29.42 2.39
N GLU A 744 -65.11 -30.16 1.61
CA GLU A 744 -63.64 -30.12 1.63
C GLU A 744 -63.10 -28.83 0.99
N GLU A 745 -63.83 -28.26 0.03
CA GLU A 745 -63.37 -27.14 -0.80
C GLU A 745 -64.01 -25.78 -0.46
N PHE A 746 -65.25 -25.78 0.06
CA PHE A 746 -66.00 -24.56 0.40
C PHE A 746 -66.46 -24.54 1.85
N SER A 747 -66.49 -23.35 2.43
CA SER A 747 -67.10 -23.14 3.75
C SER A 747 -68.63 -23.19 3.67
N ALA A 748 -69.27 -23.59 4.78
CA ALA A 748 -70.73 -23.59 4.88
C ALA A 748 -71.35 -22.20 4.60
N ALA A 749 -70.61 -21.11 4.89
CA ALA A 749 -71.05 -19.75 4.61
C ALA A 749 -71.05 -19.44 3.10
N GLU A 750 -70.00 -19.83 2.37
CA GLU A 750 -69.89 -19.65 0.92
C GLU A 750 -70.95 -20.47 0.18
N VAL A 751 -71.14 -21.74 0.54
CA VAL A 751 -72.18 -22.59 -0.07
C VAL A 751 -73.58 -22.03 0.20
N LYS A 752 -73.85 -21.54 1.42
CA LYS A 752 -75.10 -20.83 1.71
C LYS A 752 -75.25 -19.60 0.84
N SER A 753 -74.21 -18.79 0.65
CA SER A 753 -74.25 -17.61 -0.21
C SER A 753 -74.59 -17.99 -1.66
N LEU A 754 -73.92 -19.00 -2.21
CA LEU A 754 -74.16 -19.49 -3.57
C LEU A 754 -75.58 -20.05 -3.75
N ILE A 755 -76.10 -20.84 -2.79
CA ILE A 755 -77.50 -21.30 -2.82
C ILE A 755 -78.47 -20.12 -2.75
N ARG A 756 -78.11 -19.07 -2.00
CA ARG A 756 -78.95 -17.88 -1.92
C ARG A 756 -79.00 -17.11 -3.24
N ALA A 757 -77.91 -17.12 -3.99
CA ALA A 757 -77.78 -16.47 -5.29
C ALA A 757 -78.45 -17.28 -6.42
N LEU A 758 -78.36 -18.62 -6.41
CA LEU A 758 -78.86 -19.46 -7.51
C LEU A 758 -80.35 -19.83 -7.42
N PHE A 759 -80.94 -19.85 -6.22
CA PHE A 759 -82.31 -20.35 -6.02
C PHE A 759 -83.21 -19.29 -5.41
N GLN A 760 -84.44 -19.16 -5.91
CA GLN A 760 -85.46 -18.28 -5.32
C GLN A 760 -85.83 -18.68 -3.89
N ASN A 761 -86.33 -17.72 -3.10
CA ASN A 761 -86.69 -17.94 -1.70
C ASN A 761 -87.93 -18.84 -1.58
N THR A 762 -87.71 -20.12 -1.30
CA THR A 762 -88.76 -21.15 -1.17
C THR A 762 -88.55 -21.97 0.12
N GLU A 763 -89.60 -22.64 0.59
CA GLU A 763 -89.49 -23.54 1.75
C GLU A 763 -88.44 -24.64 1.55
N ARG A 764 -88.29 -25.13 0.31
CA ARG A 764 -87.26 -26.10 -0.08
C ARG A 764 -85.84 -25.54 0.08
N ARG A 765 -85.62 -24.29 -0.35
CA ARG A 765 -84.34 -23.57 -0.13
C ARG A 765 -84.05 -23.38 1.35
N ALA A 766 -85.04 -22.98 2.15
CA ALA A 766 -84.87 -22.84 3.60
C ALA A 766 -84.49 -24.18 4.28
N ALA A 767 -85.11 -25.29 3.86
CA ALA A 767 -84.78 -26.63 4.36
C ALA A 767 -83.36 -27.07 3.97
N ALA A 768 -82.92 -26.79 2.74
CA ALA A 768 -81.55 -27.09 2.29
C ALA A 768 -80.50 -26.26 3.04
N LEU A 769 -80.73 -24.96 3.23
CA LEU A 769 -79.84 -24.08 4.00
C LEU A 769 -79.72 -24.49 5.47
N ALA A 770 -80.74 -25.13 6.05
CA ALA A 770 -80.71 -25.63 7.43
C ALA A 770 -79.85 -26.91 7.58
N LYS A 771 -79.73 -27.71 6.52
CA LYS A 771 -78.90 -28.94 6.48
C LYS A 771 -77.42 -28.64 6.31
N ILE A 772 -77.08 -27.51 5.67
CA ILE A 772 -75.70 -27.06 5.49
C ILE A 772 -75.28 -26.32 6.76
N LYS A 773 -74.35 -26.85 7.56
CA LYS A 773 -73.91 -26.24 8.82
C LYS A 773 -72.41 -26.10 8.89
#